data_AF-A0AAD6LJS2-F1
#
_entry.id   AF-A0AAD6LJS2-F1
#
_cell.length_a   1.000
_cell.length_b   1.000
_cell.length_c   1.000
_cell.angle_alpha   90.00
_cell.angle_beta   90.00
_cell.angle_gamma   90.00
#
_symmetry.space_group_name_H-M   'P 1'
#
loop_
_entity.id
_entity.type
_entity.pdbx_description
1 polymer ?
#
loop_
_entity_poly.entity_id
_entity_poly.type
_entity_poly.pdbx_seq_one_letter_code
_entity_poly.pdbx_strand_id
1 'polypeptide(L)'
;MVMPHTLPVLALFALLFVLSNNGAEASHKIYSRYQTLSVENVNQVHRTGYHFQPPRNWINAPMYYKGLYHLFYQYNPEGAVWGNIVWAHSVSKDLINWESLEPAIYPSKWFDIYGCWSGSATVLPNGEPVILYTGIVDKNNRQIQNYAVPANSSDPYLREWVKPNDNPIVNPDASVNGSAFRDPTTAWLADGHWRILIGSRRKHRGVAYLYRSKDFKKWVKAKHPLHSVQGTGMWECPDFFPVSLSGENGLDPSVMGQNVKHVLKVSLDMTRYEYYTMGTYNKKKDRYFPDEGLVDGWAGLRLDYGNFYASKTFFDPSTNRRILWGWANESDDPQKDKDKGWAGIQLIPRKVWLDPSGKQLLQWPVAELEKLRGHNVQLRNQKLNQGNHVEVKVITAAQADVDVTFSFPSLDKAEPFDPKWAKLDALDVCDQKGSKDPGGLGPFGLLTLASENLEEFTPIFFKVFKAADKHKVLLCSDARSSSLGKGLYKPSFAGFVDVDLTGKKLSLRSLIDHSVVESFGAGGRIAISSRVYPTIAVSEKAHLYVFNNGSETITVENLNAWSMNTPVMNLFENYDVGTIYEYYTMGTYNKKKDKYFPDEGLVDGWAGLRLDYENFYASKTFFDPSTNRRILWGWANESDAVQQDTNKGWAGILLIPRKVWLDPSGKQLLQWPVVELEKLRGHNVQLSNQKLNQGDHVQVKGITVAQADVDVTFSFPSLDKAEPFDPKWAKLDALDVCAQKGSKAPGGLGPFRLLILASENLEEFTPIFFKVFKAADKHKVLLCSDARRFIDHSVVESFGAGGRIAISSRVYPTIAVSEKAHLYVFNNGNETIIVENLNAWSMNLLVMNVPIKDRVWENPRNYKEIIKKM
;
A
#
# COMPACT_ATOMS: atom_id res chain seq x y z
N MET A 1 -33.88 -29.60 -76.63
CA MET A 1 -32.47 -29.38 -76.25
C MET A 1 -32.49 -28.66 -74.90
N VAL A 2 -31.81 -29.21 -73.89
CA VAL A 2 -31.53 -28.68 -72.53
C VAL A 2 -32.51 -27.65 -71.92
N MET A 3 -33.34 -28.08 -70.96
CA MET A 3 -33.36 -27.57 -69.56
C MET A 3 -34.40 -28.33 -68.71
N PRO A 4 -34.01 -29.02 -67.62
CA PRO A 4 -34.93 -29.69 -66.70
C PRO A 4 -35.30 -28.83 -65.46
N HIS A 5 -36.27 -29.31 -64.69
CA HIS A 5 -36.88 -28.65 -63.53
C HIS A 5 -35.91 -28.35 -62.36
N THR A 6 -36.18 -27.28 -61.59
CA THR A 6 -36.71 -27.43 -60.21
C THR A 6 -37.10 -26.10 -59.54
N LEU A 7 -38.26 -26.12 -58.87
CA LEU A 7 -38.66 -25.27 -57.74
C LEU A 7 -39.28 -26.22 -56.69
N PRO A 8 -39.38 -25.87 -55.39
CA PRO A 8 -38.59 -24.91 -54.63
C PRO A 8 -38.01 -25.51 -53.32
N VAL A 9 -36.86 -25.02 -52.83
CA VAL A 9 -36.40 -25.24 -51.44
C VAL A 9 -36.39 -23.92 -50.69
N LEU A 10 -37.59 -23.40 -50.42
CA LEU A 10 -37.82 -22.13 -49.71
C LEU A 10 -38.30 -22.39 -48.27
N ALA A 11 -37.67 -23.35 -47.59
CA ALA A 11 -38.15 -23.88 -46.31
C ALA A 11 -37.06 -24.39 -45.33
N LEU A 12 -35.76 -24.14 -45.55
CA LEU A 12 -34.70 -24.71 -44.68
C LEU A 12 -33.52 -23.80 -44.30
N PHE A 13 -33.62 -22.47 -44.44
CA PHE A 13 -32.57 -21.53 -43.97
C PHE A 13 -33.05 -20.42 -43.01
N ALA A 14 -34.32 -20.46 -42.60
CA ALA A 14 -34.90 -19.48 -41.67
C ALA A 14 -34.93 -19.94 -40.20
N LEU A 15 -34.42 -21.14 -39.88
CA LEU A 15 -34.64 -21.78 -38.56
C LEU A 15 -33.37 -22.24 -37.82
N LEU A 16 -32.17 -21.84 -38.27
CA LEU A 16 -30.89 -22.18 -37.59
C LEU A 16 -30.07 -20.95 -37.11
N PHE A 17 -30.66 -19.75 -37.16
CA PHE A 17 -30.09 -18.53 -36.54
C PHE A 17 -30.90 -18.03 -35.32
N VAL A 18 -31.71 -18.90 -34.72
CA VAL A 18 -32.44 -18.64 -33.46
C VAL A 18 -31.99 -19.65 -32.39
N LEU A 19 -30.69 -19.69 -32.08
CA LEU A 19 -30.17 -20.47 -30.93
C LEU A 19 -28.78 -20.03 -30.41
N SER A 20 -28.39 -18.76 -30.56
CA SER A 20 -27.04 -18.30 -30.18
C SER A 20 -26.93 -16.81 -29.75
N ASN A 21 -27.95 -16.27 -29.06
CA ASN A 21 -27.86 -14.91 -28.51
C ASN A 21 -28.58 -14.73 -27.15
N ASN A 22 -28.00 -15.34 -26.11
CA ASN A 22 -28.24 -15.04 -24.69
C ASN A 22 -26.91 -15.11 -23.91
N GLY A 23 -25.84 -14.58 -24.49
CA GLY A 23 -24.57 -14.41 -23.80
C GLY A 23 -24.69 -13.35 -22.71
N ALA A 24 -24.18 -13.63 -21.50
CA ALA A 24 -24.25 -12.69 -20.39
C ALA A 24 -23.28 -11.52 -20.61
N GLU A 25 -23.81 -10.36 -21.02
CA GLU A 25 -23.07 -9.09 -21.07
C GLU A 25 -22.81 -8.53 -19.65
N ALA A 26 -21.88 -9.18 -18.95
CA ALA A 26 -21.21 -8.67 -17.76
C ALA A 26 -19.72 -8.41 -18.12
N SER A 27 -19.23 -7.23 -17.78
CA SER A 27 -18.22 -6.51 -18.56
C SER A 27 -16.77 -6.66 -18.08
N HIS A 28 -16.39 -7.86 -17.67
CA HIS A 28 -14.98 -8.29 -17.67
C HIS A 28 -14.81 -9.48 -18.61
N LYS A 29 -13.69 -9.52 -19.34
CA LYS A 29 -13.33 -10.73 -20.08
C LYS A 29 -12.93 -11.79 -19.07
N ILE A 30 -13.82 -12.76 -18.82
CA ILE A 30 -13.64 -13.75 -17.76
C ILE A 30 -12.56 -14.76 -18.18
N TYR A 31 -11.41 -14.73 -17.52
CA TYR A 31 -10.32 -15.68 -17.74
C TYR A 31 -10.43 -16.86 -16.76
N SER A 32 -11.43 -17.73 -16.96
CA SER A 32 -11.76 -18.84 -16.05
C SER A 32 -10.55 -19.69 -15.63
N ARG A 33 -9.62 -19.96 -16.56
CA ARG A 33 -8.37 -20.71 -16.32
C ARG A 33 -7.37 -20.04 -15.35
N TYR A 34 -7.63 -18.81 -14.90
CA TYR A 34 -6.76 -18.03 -14.02
C TYR A 34 -7.45 -17.59 -12.71
N GLN A 35 -8.75 -17.87 -12.52
CA GLN A 35 -9.53 -17.33 -11.38
C GLN A 35 -9.12 -17.93 -10.03
N THR A 36 -8.69 -19.20 -10.05
CA THR A 36 -8.19 -19.96 -8.90
C THR A 36 -6.79 -20.47 -9.24
N LEU A 37 -5.78 -19.60 -9.08
CA LEU A 37 -4.36 -19.93 -9.22
C LEU A 37 -3.60 -19.23 -8.09
N SER A 38 -3.03 -20.03 -7.19
CA SER A 38 -2.22 -19.54 -6.08
C SER A 38 -1.00 -18.78 -6.59
N VAL A 39 -0.94 -17.49 -6.24
CA VAL A 39 0.20 -16.62 -6.47
C VAL A 39 1.25 -16.92 -5.40
N GLU A 40 2.36 -17.55 -5.79
CA GLU A 40 3.47 -17.93 -4.90
C GLU A 40 4.42 -16.77 -4.60
N ASN A 41 4.46 -15.74 -5.45
CA ASN A 41 5.29 -14.55 -5.29
C ASN A 41 4.60 -13.32 -5.90
N VAL A 42 4.76 -12.16 -5.25
CA VAL A 42 4.12 -10.88 -5.64
C VAL A 42 5.23 -9.91 -6.05
N ASN A 43 5.25 -9.51 -7.33
CA ASN A 43 6.25 -8.59 -7.85
C ASN A 43 5.99 -7.17 -7.33
N GLN A 44 6.99 -6.61 -6.65
CA GLN A 44 6.94 -5.30 -5.98
C GLN A 44 7.30 -4.11 -6.90
N VAL A 45 7.97 -4.33 -8.04
CA VAL A 45 8.58 -3.26 -8.87
C VAL A 45 7.59 -2.19 -9.34
N HIS A 46 6.32 -2.56 -9.52
CA HIS A 46 5.25 -1.65 -9.95
C HIS A 46 4.17 -1.42 -8.89
N ARG A 47 4.37 -1.91 -7.65
CA ARG A 47 3.41 -1.71 -6.56
C ARG A 47 3.45 -0.28 -6.05
N THR A 48 2.31 0.23 -5.61
CA THR A 48 2.17 1.60 -5.12
C THR A 48 2.61 1.68 -3.66
N GLY A 49 3.44 2.67 -3.33
CA GLY A 49 3.90 2.92 -1.97
C GLY A 49 2.82 3.53 -1.09
N TYR A 50 1.96 4.40 -1.61
CA TYR A 50 0.95 5.13 -0.82
C TYR A 50 -0.48 5.16 -1.39
N HIS A 51 -0.72 4.70 -2.62
CA HIS A 51 -2.09 4.44 -3.11
C HIS A 51 -2.63 3.12 -2.56
N PHE A 52 -3.87 3.10 -2.07
CA PHE A 52 -4.45 1.90 -1.46
C PHE A 52 -4.54 0.75 -2.47
N GLN A 53 -3.87 -0.35 -2.13
CA GLN A 53 -4.05 -1.63 -2.79
C GLN A 53 -4.08 -2.76 -1.75
N PRO A 54 -4.89 -3.82 -1.95
CA PRO A 54 -4.81 -5.03 -1.15
C PRO A 54 -3.46 -5.73 -1.32
N PRO A 55 -3.10 -6.69 -0.46
CA PRO A 55 -1.90 -7.50 -0.61
C PRO A 55 -1.81 -8.18 -1.99
N ARG A 56 -2.96 -8.53 -2.56
CA ARG A 56 -3.14 -9.05 -3.93
C ARG A 56 -4.55 -8.72 -4.44
N ASN A 57 -4.80 -8.86 -5.75
CA ASN A 57 -6.16 -8.90 -6.36
C ASN A 57 -7.01 -7.58 -6.23
N TRP A 58 -8.34 -7.63 -6.47
CA TRP A 58 -9.23 -6.52 -6.94
C TRP A 58 -9.91 -5.63 -5.84
N ILE A 59 -10.63 -4.53 -6.20
CA ILE A 59 -11.17 -3.49 -5.23
C ILE A 59 -12.51 -2.74 -5.63
N ASN A 60 -13.37 -2.15 -4.70
CA ASN A 60 -14.31 -0.95 -4.86
C ASN A 60 -15.53 -0.57 -3.86
N ALA A 61 -15.46 -0.23 -2.54
CA ALA A 61 -16.62 0.36 -1.76
C ALA A 61 -16.38 1.08 -0.36
N PRO A 62 -16.54 2.41 -0.19
CA PRO A 62 -16.16 3.15 1.06
C PRO A 62 -17.29 3.66 2.00
N MET A 63 -16.97 3.95 3.29
CA MET A 63 -17.80 4.73 4.27
C MET A 63 -17.00 5.30 5.48
N TYR A 64 -17.68 5.99 6.42
CA TYR A 64 -17.16 6.38 7.75
C TYR A 64 -18.11 5.99 8.88
N TYR A 65 -17.58 5.48 10.00
CA TYR A 65 -18.33 5.05 11.18
C TYR A 65 -17.49 5.12 12.47
N LYS A 66 -18.08 5.61 13.58
CA LYS A 66 -17.48 5.62 14.94
C LYS A 66 -15.99 6.04 15.07
N GLY A 67 -15.49 6.94 14.22
CA GLY A 67 -14.10 7.40 14.25
C GLY A 67 -13.17 6.69 13.27
N LEU A 68 -13.65 5.70 12.52
CA LEU A 68 -12.94 4.97 11.48
C LEU A 68 -13.54 5.23 10.10
N TYR A 69 -12.69 5.32 9.10
CA TYR A 69 -13.05 5.13 7.70
C TYR A 69 -12.99 3.65 7.39
N HIS A 70 -14.00 3.12 6.68
CA HIS A 70 -14.04 1.74 6.24
C HIS A 70 -13.97 1.73 4.71
N LEU A 71 -13.11 0.89 4.16
CA LEU A 71 -13.06 0.59 2.74
C LEU A 71 -13.35 -0.91 2.59
N PHE A 72 -14.58 -1.24 2.23
CA PHE A 72 -14.92 -2.55 1.69
C PHE A 72 -14.56 -2.59 0.21
N TYR A 73 -14.42 -3.77 -0.38
CA TYR A 73 -13.99 -3.84 -1.78
C TYR A 73 -14.14 -5.20 -2.46
N GLN A 74 -14.60 -5.23 -3.73
CA GLN A 74 -14.68 -6.46 -4.55
C GLN A 74 -13.30 -7.12 -4.71
N TYR A 75 -13.02 -8.18 -3.98
CA TYR A 75 -11.75 -8.90 -3.96
C TYR A 75 -11.96 -10.33 -4.46
N ASN A 76 -11.03 -10.84 -5.27
CA ASN A 76 -10.91 -12.28 -5.53
C ASN A 76 -9.93 -12.84 -4.47
N PRO A 77 -10.30 -13.82 -3.62
CA PRO A 77 -9.34 -14.42 -2.69
C PRO A 77 -8.26 -15.31 -3.34
N GLU A 78 -8.51 -15.81 -4.55
CA GLU A 78 -7.84 -16.97 -5.15
C GLU A 78 -7.02 -16.69 -6.42
N GLY A 79 -6.99 -15.46 -6.92
CA GLY A 79 -6.20 -15.11 -8.12
C GLY A 79 -6.24 -13.64 -8.52
N ALA A 80 -5.24 -13.19 -9.27
CA ALA A 80 -5.05 -11.80 -9.68
C ALA A 80 -6.03 -11.29 -10.75
N VAL A 81 -6.90 -12.15 -11.30
CA VAL A 81 -7.93 -11.77 -12.26
C VAL A 81 -9.32 -11.77 -11.63
N TRP A 82 -10.28 -11.09 -12.28
CA TRP A 82 -11.67 -11.03 -11.82
C TRP A 82 -12.31 -12.44 -11.73
N GLY A 83 -12.81 -12.79 -10.56
CA GLY A 83 -13.42 -14.08 -10.21
C GLY A 83 -13.70 -14.18 -8.71
N ASN A 84 -14.49 -15.17 -8.29
CA ASN A 84 -14.71 -15.55 -6.89
C ASN A 84 -14.96 -14.38 -5.91
N ILE A 85 -15.72 -13.37 -6.38
CA ILE A 85 -15.76 -12.04 -5.79
C ILE A 85 -16.46 -12.02 -4.42
N VAL A 86 -15.70 -11.58 -3.41
CA VAL A 86 -16.14 -11.20 -2.06
C VAL A 86 -15.96 -9.71 -1.84
N TRP A 87 -16.51 -9.14 -0.78
CA TRP A 87 -16.10 -7.84 -0.24
C TRP A 87 -15.03 -8.11 0.82
N ALA A 88 -13.76 -7.86 0.49
CA ALA A 88 -12.72 -7.67 1.50
C ALA A 88 -12.88 -6.30 2.17
N HIS A 89 -12.16 -6.05 3.26
CA HIS A 89 -12.42 -4.92 4.16
C HIS A 89 -11.11 -4.45 4.79
N SER A 90 -10.85 -3.15 4.73
CA SER A 90 -9.80 -2.46 5.49
C SER A 90 -10.36 -1.25 6.23
N VAL A 91 -9.73 -0.83 7.32
CA VAL A 91 -10.10 0.39 8.07
C VAL A 91 -8.94 1.36 8.20
N SER A 92 -9.26 2.64 8.40
CA SER A 92 -8.28 3.73 8.55
C SER A 92 -8.78 4.78 9.53
N LYS A 93 -7.84 5.50 10.16
CA LYS A 93 -8.12 6.70 10.99
C LYS A 93 -7.91 8.01 10.22
N ASP A 94 -7.36 7.96 9.01
CA ASP A 94 -6.94 9.16 8.27
C ASP A 94 -7.00 9.04 6.73
N LEU A 95 -7.67 8.01 6.21
CA LEU A 95 -7.79 7.66 4.79
C LEU A 95 -6.47 7.27 4.08
N ILE A 96 -5.34 7.23 4.78
CA ILE A 96 -4.00 7.01 4.22
C ILE A 96 -3.32 5.77 4.81
N ASN A 97 -3.43 5.57 6.13
CA ASN A 97 -2.92 4.38 6.80
C ASN A 97 -4.04 3.34 6.96
N TRP A 98 -3.83 2.11 6.48
CA TRP A 98 -4.87 1.07 6.36
C TRP A 98 -4.50 -0.23 7.05
N GLU A 99 -5.40 -0.69 7.93
CA GLU A 99 -5.38 -1.97 8.62
C GLU A 99 -6.29 -2.95 7.86
N SER A 100 -5.82 -4.15 7.51
CA SER A 100 -6.61 -5.14 6.77
C SER A 100 -7.42 -6.01 7.72
N LEU A 101 -8.70 -6.23 7.41
CA LEU A 101 -9.64 -7.06 8.16
C LEU A 101 -10.09 -8.28 7.35
N GLU A 102 -10.90 -9.13 7.97
CA GLU A 102 -11.53 -10.29 7.36
C GLU A 102 -12.56 -9.89 6.28
N PRO A 103 -12.82 -10.73 5.24
CA PRO A 103 -13.81 -10.39 4.22
C PRO A 103 -15.24 -10.31 4.75
N ALA A 104 -15.76 -9.09 4.88
CA ALA A 104 -17.07 -8.76 5.42
C ALA A 104 -18.25 -9.45 4.71
N ILE A 105 -18.25 -9.56 3.36
CA ILE A 105 -19.37 -10.11 2.60
C ILE A 105 -18.89 -11.09 1.52
N TYR A 106 -19.12 -12.38 1.71
CA TYR A 106 -18.73 -13.45 0.78
C TYR A 106 -19.94 -14.32 0.39
N PRO A 107 -19.92 -15.00 -0.78
CA PRO A 107 -20.98 -15.92 -1.20
C PRO A 107 -21.28 -16.97 -0.12
N SER A 108 -22.52 -17.01 0.38
CA SER A 108 -22.91 -18.01 1.40
C SER A 108 -24.41 -18.28 1.52
N LYS A 109 -25.26 -17.57 0.78
CA LYS A 109 -26.72 -17.82 0.73
C LYS A 109 -27.19 -17.84 -0.71
N TRP A 110 -28.34 -18.45 -0.97
CA TRP A 110 -28.88 -18.64 -2.33
C TRP A 110 -28.96 -17.33 -3.15
N PHE A 111 -29.13 -16.20 -2.46
CA PHE A 111 -29.23 -14.87 -3.06
C PHE A 111 -27.89 -14.20 -3.43
N ASP A 112 -26.75 -14.82 -3.12
CA ASP A 112 -25.40 -14.35 -3.50
C ASP A 112 -24.40 -15.47 -3.83
N ILE A 113 -24.88 -16.70 -4.01
CA ILE A 113 -24.06 -17.91 -4.10
C ILE A 113 -23.09 -17.96 -5.29
N TYR A 114 -23.28 -17.13 -6.31
CA TYR A 114 -22.37 -16.98 -7.46
C TYR A 114 -21.52 -15.69 -7.42
N GLY A 115 -21.65 -14.85 -6.39
CA GLY A 115 -20.82 -13.64 -6.23
C GLY A 115 -21.49 -12.52 -5.45
N CYS A 116 -20.67 -11.76 -4.71
CA CYS A 116 -21.06 -10.53 -4.00
C CYS A 116 -20.49 -9.31 -4.71
N TRP A 117 -21.23 -8.77 -5.69
CA TRP A 117 -20.83 -7.60 -6.48
C TRP A 117 -21.08 -6.28 -5.72
N SER A 118 -20.74 -5.15 -6.35
CA SER A 118 -20.70 -3.82 -5.76
C SER A 118 -22.05 -3.29 -5.26
N GLY A 119 -21.94 -2.20 -4.48
CA GLY A 119 -23.02 -1.63 -3.68
C GLY A 119 -22.52 -0.43 -2.89
N SER A 120 -23.22 -0.06 -1.82
CA SER A 120 -22.89 1.10 -0.99
C SER A 120 -23.37 0.91 0.45
N ALA A 121 -22.69 1.54 1.41
CA ALA A 121 -23.18 1.64 2.78
C ALA A 121 -24.07 2.87 2.98
N THR A 122 -25.00 2.80 3.94
CA THR A 122 -25.82 3.90 4.44
C THR A 122 -25.82 3.85 5.97
N VAL A 123 -25.53 4.97 6.64
CA VAL A 123 -25.74 5.09 8.09
C VAL A 123 -27.17 5.58 8.34
N LEU A 124 -27.94 4.85 9.12
CA LEU A 124 -29.33 5.17 9.45
C LEU A 124 -29.40 6.22 10.59
N PRO A 125 -30.53 6.94 10.77
CA PRO A 125 -30.69 7.96 11.81
C PRO A 125 -30.58 7.47 13.28
N ASN A 126 -30.62 6.15 13.52
CA ASN A 126 -30.31 5.57 14.83
C ASN A 126 -28.80 5.30 15.02
N GLY A 127 -27.97 5.63 14.03
CA GLY A 127 -26.54 5.40 13.99
C GLY A 127 -26.12 4.08 13.32
N GLU A 128 -27.04 3.16 13.00
CA GLU A 128 -26.64 1.84 12.50
C GLU A 128 -26.25 1.87 11.00
N PRO A 129 -25.09 1.31 10.62
CA PRO A 129 -24.70 1.19 9.22
C PRO A 129 -25.35 -0.05 8.59
N VAL A 130 -25.82 0.09 7.35
CA VAL A 130 -26.37 -0.99 6.52
C VAL A 130 -25.70 -0.96 5.15
N ILE A 131 -25.19 -2.11 4.70
CA ILE A 131 -24.68 -2.27 3.34
C ILE A 131 -25.82 -2.76 2.44
N LEU A 132 -26.01 -2.09 1.30
CA LEU A 132 -26.79 -2.59 0.17
C LEU A 132 -25.83 -3.06 -0.91
N TYR A 133 -26.02 -4.26 -1.45
CA TYR A 133 -25.10 -4.85 -2.45
C TYR A 133 -25.83 -5.73 -3.46
N THR A 134 -25.17 -5.99 -4.60
CA THR A 134 -25.71 -6.88 -5.63
C THR A 134 -25.24 -8.31 -5.40
N GLY A 135 -26.15 -9.27 -5.24
CA GLY A 135 -25.83 -10.70 -5.25
C GLY A 135 -26.15 -11.37 -6.58
N ILE A 136 -25.39 -12.42 -6.91
CA ILE A 136 -25.58 -13.24 -8.12
C ILE A 136 -26.13 -14.62 -7.75
N VAL A 137 -27.20 -15.04 -8.42
CA VAL A 137 -27.93 -16.30 -8.08
C VAL A 137 -27.81 -17.43 -9.08
N ASP A 138 -27.30 -17.18 -10.28
CA ASP A 138 -27.13 -18.20 -11.31
C ASP A 138 -25.93 -17.94 -12.24
N LYS A 139 -25.60 -18.95 -13.05
CA LYS A 139 -24.57 -18.88 -14.11
C LYS A 139 -24.93 -17.93 -15.26
N ASN A 140 -26.13 -17.37 -15.29
CA ASN A 140 -26.58 -16.37 -16.27
C ASN A 140 -26.32 -14.94 -15.78
N ASN A 141 -25.62 -14.80 -14.65
CA ASN A 141 -25.37 -13.55 -13.93
C ASN A 141 -26.65 -12.80 -13.56
N ARG A 142 -27.74 -13.50 -13.18
CA ARG A 142 -28.94 -12.84 -12.64
C ARG A 142 -28.60 -12.09 -11.35
N GLN A 143 -28.73 -10.77 -11.41
CA GLN A 143 -28.44 -9.81 -10.35
C GLN A 143 -29.70 -9.49 -9.53
N ILE A 144 -29.58 -9.53 -8.21
CA ILE A 144 -30.61 -9.12 -7.24
C ILE A 144 -29.96 -8.25 -6.15
N GLN A 145 -30.73 -7.36 -5.53
CA GLN A 145 -30.19 -6.50 -4.47
C GLN A 145 -30.51 -7.07 -3.10
N ASN A 146 -29.48 -7.13 -2.27
CA ASN A 146 -29.48 -7.65 -0.93
C ASN A 146 -29.05 -6.56 0.07
N TYR A 147 -29.30 -6.79 1.35
CA TYR A 147 -28.72 -6.00 2.44
C TYR A 147 -27.98 -6.88 3.44
N ALA A 148 -26.96 -6.29 4.06
CA ALA A 148 -26.21 -6.83 5.18
C ALA A 148 -26.16 -5.78 6.31
N VAL A 149 -26.14 -6.26 7.56
CA VAL A 149 -26.02 -5.46 8.78
C VAL A 149 -24.89 -6.00 9.64
N PRO A 150 -24.21 -5.20 10.47
CA PRO A 150 -23.20 -5.72 11.39
C PRO A 150 -23.77 -6.77 12.34
N ALA A 151 -23.00 -7.80 12.68
CA ALA A 151 -23.35 -8.72 13.76
C ALA A 151 -23.32 -8.01 15.13
N ASN A 152 -22.40 -7.05 15.28
CA ASN A 152 -22.27 -6.20 16.46
C ASN A 152 -22.05 -4.75 16.04
N SER A 153 -23.09 -3.91 16.09
CA SER A 153 -22.96 -2.47 15.82
C SER A 153 -22.17 -1.72 16.90
N SER A 154 -21.85 -2.34 18.05
CA SER A 154 -20.99 -1.72 19.07
C SER A 154 -19.51 -1.80 18.73
N ASP A 155 -19.07 -2.79 17.95
CA ASP A 155 -17.73 -2.86 17.37
C ASP A 155 -17.49 -1.66 16.43
N PRO A 156 -16.42 -0.86 16.61
CA PRO A 156 -16.08 0.18 15.65
C PRO A 156 -15.45 -0.38 14.37
N TYR A 157 -14.83 -1.55 14.39
CA TYR A 157 -14.17 -2.16 13.22
C TYR A 157 -15.18 -2.75 12.23
N LEU A 158 -16.32 -3.25 12.74
CA LEU A 158 -17.39 -3.91 11.99
C LEU A 158 -16.88 -5.15 11.22
N ARG A 159 -16.11 -6.03 11.89
CA ARG A 159 -15.51 -7.23 11.24
C ARG A 159 -16.57 -8.21 10.73
N GLU A 160 -17.62 -8.48 11.51
CA GLU A 160 -18.67 -9.47 11.16
C GLU A 160 -19.95 -8.82 10.62
N TRP A 161 -20.48 -9.37 9.51
CA TRP A 161 -21.74 -8.93 8.89
C TRP A 161 -22.75 -10.06 8.73
N VAL A 162 -23.95 -9.85 9.27
CA VAL A 162 -25.11 -10.73 9.09
C VAL A 162 -25.83 -10.34 7.80
N LYS A 163 -26.03 -11.33 6.93
CA LYS A 163 -26.92 -11.24 5.76
C LYS A 163 -28.31 -11.83 6.12
N PRO A 164 -29.36 -11.02 6.33
CA PRO A 164 -30.64 -11.53 6.81
C PRO A 164 -31.37 -12.45 5.83
N ASN A 165 -32.33 -13.23 6.34
CA ASN A 165 -33.08 -14.24 5.57
C ASN A 165 -34.27 -13.67 4.77
N ASP A 166 -34.62 -12.39 4.97
CA ASP A 166 -35.63 -11.65 4.19
C ASP A 166 -35.04 -11.02 2.89
N ASN A 167 -33.82 -11.40 2.51
CA ASN A 167 -33.20 -11.09 1.23
C ASN A 167 -33.72 -11.98 0.07
N PRO A 168 -33.76 -11.49 -1.18
CA PRO A 168 -33.41 -10.14 -1.61
C PRO A 168 -34.48 -9.09 -1.30
N ILE A 169 -34.02 -7.87 -1.03
CA ILE A 169 -34.88 -6.70 -0.85
C ILE A 169 -35.41 -6.14 -2.17
N VAL A 170 -34.70 -6.37 -3.29
CA VAL A 170 -35.14 -5.98 -4.64
C VAL A 170 -34.74 -7.05 -5.67
N ASN A 171 -35.71 -7.50 -6.46
CA ASN A 171 -35.56 -8.51 -7.50
C ASN A 171 -36.04 -7.89 -8.85
N PRO A 172 -35.30 -7.99 -9.97
CA PRO A 172 -35.73 -7.41 -11.24
C PRO A 172 -37.00 -8.08 -11.76
N ASP A 173 -38.05 -7.27 -11.88
CA ASP A 173 -39.34 -7.63 -12.49
C ASP A 173 -39.22 -7.84 -14.02
N ALA A 174 -40.28 -8.34 -14.65
CA ALA A 174 -40.30 -8.69 -16.08
C ALA A 174 -40.04 -7.52 -17.06
N SER A 175 -40.02 -6.26 -16.60
CA SER A 175 -39.61 -5.09 -17.40
C SER A 175 -38.13 -4.72 -17.28
N VAL A 176 -37.37 -5.43 -16.44
CA VAL A 176 -35.95 -5.18 -16.13
C VAL A 176 -35.09 -6.33 -16.64
N ASN A 177 -33.95 -6.02 -17.27
CA ASN A 177 -32.98 -7.06 -17.64
C ASN A 177 -32.26 -7.56 -16.38
N GLY A 178 -32.51 -8.82 -16.01
CA GLY A 178 -31.94 -9.45 -14.81
C GLY A 178 -30.41 -9.57 -14.82
N SER A 179 -29.76 -9.55 -15.98
CA SER A 179 -28.29 -9.57 -16.10
C SER A 179 -27.67 -8.17 -16.26
N ALA A 180 -28.47 -7.11 -16.09
CA ALA A 180 -28.04 -5.72 -16.17
C ALA A 180 -28.81 -4.85 -15.16
N PHE A 181 -28.63 -5.14 -13.86
CA PHE A 181 -29.37 -4.53 -12.76
C PHE A 181 -28.55 -4.61 -11.47
N ARG A 182 -27.63 -3.66 -11.24
CA ARG A 182 -26.57 -3.76 -10.21
C ARG A 182 -26.22 -2.42 -9.56
N ASP A 183 -25.35 -2.51 -8.56
CA ASP A 183 -24.69 -1.41 -7.86
C ASP A 183 -25.66 -0.42 -7.17
N PRO A 184 -26.37 -0.84 -6.10
CA PRO A 184 -27.26 0.05 -5.35
C PRO A 184 -26.47 1.22 -4.71
N THR A 185 -27.04 2.43 -4.80
CA THR A 185 -26.46 3.65 -4.19
C THR A 185 -26.52 3.64 -2.67
N THR A 186 -25.75 4.53 -2.03
CA THR A 186 -26.09 5.03 -0.70
C THR A 186 -27.51 5.58 -0.73
N ALA A 187 -28.29 5.32 0.31
CA ALA A 187 -29.68 5.75 0.35
C ALA A 187 -29.79 7.18 0.91
N TRP A 188 -30.80 7.90 0.45
CA TRP A 188 -31.16 9.22 0.99
C TRP A 188 -32.59 9.27 1.50
N LEU A 189 -32.82 10.00 2.59
CA LEU A 189 -34.12 10.16 3.21
C LEU A 189 -34.80 11.44 2.71
N ALA A 190 -36.01 11.34 2.17
CA ALA A 190 -36.82 12.51 1.83
C ALA A 190 -38.32 12.23 2.01
N ASP A 191 -39.06 13.18 2.58
CA ASP A 191 -40.51 13.12 2.75
C ASP A 191 -40.99 11.79 3.39
N GLY A 192 -40.32 11.37 4.46
CA GLY A 192 -40.61 10.15 5.22
C GLY A 192 -40.33 8.83 4.49
N HIS A 193 -39.56 8.84 3.40
CA HIS A 193 -39.20 7.66 2.62
C HIS A 193 -37.71 7.65 2.26
N TRP A 194 -37.08 6.49 2.40
CA TRP A 194 -35.77 6.20 1.83
C TRP A 194 -35.85 6.04 0.32
N ARG A 195 -34.74 6.36 -0.36
CA ARG A 195 -34.56 6.19 -1.80
C ARG A 195 -33.18 5.65 -2.12
N ILE A 196 -33.10 4.81 -3.16
CA ILE A 196 -31.87 4.31 -3.77
C ILE A 196 -32.01 4.30 -5.29
N LEU A 197 -30.88 4.40 -5.99
CA LEU A 197 -30.79 4.06 -7.41
C LEU A 197 -30.13 2.70 -7.58
N ILE A 198 -30.51 1.98 -8.63
CA ILE A 198 -29.84 0.78 -9.11
C ILE A 198 -29.52 0.98 -10.59
N GLY A 199 -28.26 0.73 -10.95
CA GLY A 199 -27.75 0.87 -12.31
C GLY A 199 -28.31 -0.20 -13.25
N SER A 200 -28.74 0.21 -14.44
CA SER A 200 -29.38 -0.69 -15.40
C SER A 200 -29.36 -0.14 -16.83
N ARG A 201 -29.89 -0.93 -17.76
CA ARG A 201 -30.23 -0.51 -19.14
C ARG A 201 -31.53 -1.11 -19.63
N ARG A 202 -32.18 -0.42 -20.57
CA ARG A 202 -33.36 -0.90 -21.31
C ARG A 202 -33.11 -0.74 -22.81
N LYS A 203 -32.71 -1.84 -23.47
CA LYS A 203 -32.00 -1.80 -24.77
C LYS A 203 -30.76 -0.89 -24.63
N HIS A 204 -30.41 -0.08 -25.64
CA HIS A 204 -29.25 0.82 -25.61
C HIS A 204 -29.44 2.13 -24.79
N ARG A 205 -30.36 2.16 -23.81
CA ARG A 205 -30.58 3.31 -22.92
C ARG A 205 -30.14 2.95 -21.51
N GLY A 206 -29.23 3.72 -20.94
CA GLY A 206 -28.86 3.62 -19.52
C GLY A 206 -29.98 4.14 -18.63
N VAL A 207 -30.15 3.54 -17.46
CA VAL A 207 -31.28 3.80 -16.55
C VAL A 207 -30.81 3.75 -15.11
N ALA A 208 -31.11 4.80 -14.33
CA ALA A 208 -31.02 4.77 -12.88
C ALA A 208 -32.42 4.46 -12.30
N TYR A 209 -32.69 3.18 -12.03
CA TYR A 209 -33.99 2.77 -11.48
C TYR A 209 -34.10 3.21 -10.01
N LEU A 210 -35.07 4.09 -9.74
CA LEU A 210 -35.36 4.57 -8.39
C LEU A 210 -36.27 3.58 -7.65
N TYR A 211 -35.91 3.24 -6.43
CA TYR A 211 -36.74 2.49 -5.48
C TYR A 211 -36.99 3.32 -4.22
N ARG A 212 -38.11 3.05 -3.54
CA ARG A 212 -38.54 3.75 -2.30
C ARG A 212 -38.86 2.76 -1.20
N SER A 213 -38.50 3.08 0.04
CA SER A 213 -38.86 2.31 1.23
C SER A 213 -39.28 3.22 2.40
N LYS A 214 -39.96 2.66 3.40
CA LYS A 214 -40.20 3.29 4.72
C LYS A 214 -39.36 2.67 5.83
N ASP A 215 -39.01 1.40 5.69
CA ASP A 215 -38.45 0.53 6.73
C ASP A 215 -37.05 -0.02 6.37
N PHE A 216 -36.46 0.46 5.28
CA PHE A 216 -35.20 0.01 4.67
C PHE A 216 -35.19 -1.45 4.18
N LYS A 217 -36.30 -2.18 4.30
CA LYS A 217 -36.43 -3.61 3.96
C LYS A 217 -37.36 -3.85 2.78
N LYS A 218 -38.54 -3.21 2.79
CA LYS A 218 -39.55 -3.32 1.72
C LYS A 218 -39.36 -2.17 0.75
N TRP A 219 -38.85 -2.48 -0.44
CA TRP A 219 -38.55 -1.50 -1.48
C TRP A 219 -39.51 -1.62 -2.66
N VAL A 220 -40.14 -0.50 -3.01
CA VAL A 220 -41.10 -0.40 -4.11
C VAL A 220 -40.47 0.41 -5.24
N LYS A 221 -40.48 -0.15 -6.46
CA LYS A 221 -40.01 0.51 -7.68
C LYS A 221 -40.83 1.78 -7.95
N ALA A 222 -40.17 2.91 -8.21
CA ALA A 222 -40.86 4.12 -8.63
C ALA A 222 -41.44 3.96 -10.04
N LYS A 223 -42.55 4.66 -10.34
CA LYS A 223 -43.24 4.63 -11.65
C LYS A 223 -42.31 5.02 -12.82
N HIS A 224 -41.30 5.82 -12.54
CA HIS A 224 -40.28 6.27 -13.49
C HIS A 224 -38.89 6.12 -12.85
N PRO A 225 -37.82 5.88 -13.64
CA PRO A 225 -36.45 6.03 -13.15
C PRO A 225 -36.19 7.50 -12.77
N LEU A 226 -35.19 7.74 -11.92
CA LEU A 226 -34.80 9.11 -11.56
C LEU A 226 -34.31 9.88 -12.81
N HIS A 227 -33.48 9.21 -13.62
CA HIS A 227 -32.96 9.65 -14.91
C HIS A 227 -32.65 8.46 -15.84
N SER A 228 -32.56 8.72 -17.15
CA SER A 228 -32.18 7.70 -18.16
C SER A 228 -31.87 8.33 -19.52
N VAL A 229 -30.78 7.94 -20.19
CA VAL A 229 -30.34 8.53 -21.48
C VAL A 229 -30.13 7.46 -22.56
N GLN A 230 -30.49 7.79 -23.81
CA GLN A 230 -30.37 6.91 -24.97
C GLN A 230 -28.95 6.93 -25.54
N GLY A 231 -28.40 5.78 -25.90
CA GLY A 231 -27.06 5.65 -26.51
C GLY A 231 -25.92 5.41 -25.51
N THR A 232 -26.19 5.47 -24.20
CA THR A 232 -25.16 5.37 -23.14
C THR A 232 -24.87 3.93 -22.66
N GLY A 233 -25.55 2.92 -23.21
CA GLY A 233 -25.34 1.52 -22.81
C GLY A 233 -25.83 1.20 -21.40
N MET A 234 -25.05 0.39 -20.66
CA MET A 234 -25.28 0.09 -19.25
C MET A 234 -24.76 1.23 -18.37
N TRP A 235 -25.54 1.61 -17.36
CA TRP A 235 -25.10 2.47 -16.26
C TRP A 235 -24.71 1.58 -15.09
N GLU A 236 -23.42 1.52 -14.81
CA GLU A 236 -22.83 0.83 -13.64
C GLU A 236 -22.56 1.84 -12.54
N CYS A 237 -22.37 1.36 -11.30
CA CYS A 237 -21.96 2.15 -10.14
C CYS A 237 -22.52 3.58 -10.08
N PRO A 238 -23.87 3.77 -10.11
CA PRO A 238 -24.45 5.09 -9.93
C PRO A 238 -24.05 5.68 -8.57
N ASP A 239 -24.04 7.00 -8.51
CA ASP A 239 -23.98 7.76 -7.27
C ASP A 239 -24.83 9.03 -7.41
N PHE A 240 -25.47 9.45 -6.33
CA PHE A 240 -26.41 10.57 -6.33
C PHE A 240 -26.36 11.32 -5.00
N PHE A 241 -25.90 12.57 -5.04
CA PHE A 241 -25.60 13.32 -3.82
C PHE A 241 -25.78 14.84 -3.97
N PRO A 242 -26.10 15.55 -2.88
CA PRO A 242 -26.10 16.99 -2.83
C PRO A 242 -24.70 17.59 -2.70
N VAL A 243 -24.49 18.77 -3.29
CA VAL A 243 -23.35 19.66 -3.09
C VAL A 243 -23.84 21.07 -2.76
N SER A 244 -23.10 21.78 -1.91
CA SER A 244 -23.40 23.17 -1.57
C SER A 244 -23.22 24.09 -2.77
N LEU A 245 -24.05 25.14 -2.88
CA LEU A 245 -23.83 26.24 -3.84
C LEU A 245 -22.73 27.22 -3.39
N SER A 246 -22.19 27.08 -2.17
CA SER A 246 -21.16 27.97 -1.62
C SER A 246 -20.20 27.25 -0.67
N GLY A 247 -18.92 27.56 -0.77
CA GLY A 247 -17.86 26.95 0.05
C GLY A 247 -17.52 25.52 -0.39
N GLU A 248 -16.66 24.85 0.38
CA GLU A 248 -16.05 23.57 0.01
C GLU A 248 -16.58 22.37 0.81
N ASN A 249 -17.66 22.57 1.58
CA ASN A 249 -18.18 21.56 2.48
C ASN A 249 -19.01 20.51 1.71
N GLY A 250 -18.84 19.26 2.10
CA GLY A 250 -19.74 18.17 1.71
C GLY A 250 -21.07 18.27 2.45
N LEU A 251 -22.07 17.57 1.92
CA LEU A 251 -23.41 17.46 2.51
C LEU A 251 -23.80 15.99 2.64
N ASP A 252 -24.55 15.65 3.69
CA ASP A 252 -25.21 14.34 3.83
C ASP A 252 -26.15 14.07 2.63
N PRO A 253 -26.27 12.82 2.12
CA PRO A 253 -27.14 12.49 0.99
C PRO A 253 -28.60 12.97 1.10
N SER A 254 -29.12 13.15 2.32
CA SER A 254 -30.49 13.57 2.60
C SER A 254 -30.71 15.08 2.62
N VAL A 255 -29.65 15.90 2.45
CA VAL A 255 -29.75 17.37 2.48
C VAL A 255 -30.46 17.91 1.24
N MET A 256 -31.53 18.69 1.46
CA MET A 256 -32.41 19.23 0.43
C MET A 256 -32.69 20.71 0.71
N GLY A 257 -32.54 21.59 -0.29
CA GLY A 257 -32.81 23.03 -0.10
C GLY A 257 -32.58 23.86 -1.36
N GLN A 258 -32.76 25.18 -1.24
CA GLN A 258 -32.47 26.13 -2.33
C GLN A 258 -30.96 26.33 -2.54
N ASN A 259 -30.15 26.18 -1.49
CA ASN A 259 -28.70 26.40 -1.52
C ASN A 259 -27.91 25.14 -1.95
N VAL A 260 -28.55 24.22 -2.67
CA VAL A 260 -28.05 22.86 -2.94
C VAL A 260 -28.26 22.48 -4.40
N LYS A 261 -27.20 22.05 -5.08
CA LYS A 261 -27.28 21.35 -6.37
C LYS A 261 -27.13 19.84 -6.13
N HIS A 262 -27.74 19.00 -6.96
CA HIS A 262 -27.53 17.55 -6.92
C HIS A 262 -26.61 17.12 -8.06
N VAL A 263 -25.70 16.20 -7.77
CA VAL A 263 -24.86 15.50 -8.74
C VAL A 263 -25.48 14.14 -9.01
N LEU A 264 -25.62 13.77 -10.29
CA LEU A 264 -25.84 12.39 -10.70
C LEU A 264 -24.59 11.91 -11.43
N LYS A 265 -23.97 10.87 -10.90
CA LYS A 265 -22.77 10.24 -11.45
C LYS A 265 -23.09 8.81 -11.89
N VAL A 266 -22.50 8.36 -13.00
CA VAL A 266 -22.63 7.01 -13.54
C VAL A 266 -21.32 6.52 -14.15
N SER A 267 -21.04 5.23 -14.01
CA SER A 267 -19.96 4.53 -14.72
C SER A 267 -20.51 4.01 -16.05
N LEU A 268 -19.95 4.45 -17.18
CA LEU A 268 -20.46 4.07 -18.50
C LEU A 268 -19.69 2.88 -19.08
N ASP A 269 -20.32 1.71 -18.99
CA ASP A 269 -19.84 0.40 -19.44
C ASP A 269 -19.24 0.41 -20.86
N MET A 270 -19.92 1.08 -21.79
CA MET A 270 -19.46 1.20 -23.19
C MET A 270 -18.16 2.01 -23.38
N THR A 271 -17.69 2.71 -22.36
CA THR A 271 -16.61 3.71 -22.46
C THR A 271 -15.46 3.49 -21.47
N ARG A 272 -15.71 2.82 -20.35
CA ARG A 272 -14.81 2.73 -19.18
C ARG A 272 -14.43 4.08 -18.53
N TYR A 273 -15.30 5.09 -18.64
CA TYR A 273 -15.14 6.38 -17.95
C TYR A 273 -16.30 6.73 -17.01
N GLU A 274 -15.99 7.58 -16.04
CA GLU A 274 -16.88 8.08 -14.99
C GLU A 274 -17.46 9.43 -15.36
N TYR A 275 -18.75 9.48 -15.70
CA TYR A 275 -19.43 10.72 -16.08
C TYR A 275 -20.33 11.24 -14.97
N TYR A 276 -20.46 12.55 -14.89
CA TYR A 276 -21.47 13.19 -14.05
C TYR A 276 -22.18 14.33 -14.76
N THR A 277 -23.43 14.55 -14.39
CA THR A 277 -24.13 15.81 -14.59
C THR A 277 -24.47 16.41 -13.23
N MET A 278 -24.82 17.69 -13.22
CA MET A 278 -25.34 18.36 -12.03
C MET A 278 -26.66 19.04 -12.36
N GLY A 279 -27.52 19.24 -11.36
CA GLY A 279 -28.76 19.99 -11.52
C GLY A 279 -29.74 19.83 -10.37
N THR A 280 -31.04 19.90 -10.69
CA THR A 280 -32.10 20.00 -9.68
C THR A 280 -32.82 18.67 -9.45
N TYR A 281 -32.90 18.24 -8.18
CA TYR A 281 -33.73 17.11 -7.77
C TYR A 281 -35.11 17.57 -7.30
N ASN A 282 -36.16 17.08 -7.97
CA ASN A 282 -37.54 17.34 -7.57
C ASN A 282 -38.10 16.15 -6.78
N LYS A 283 -37.93 16.16 -5.44
CA LYS A 283 -38.40 15.09 -4.53
C LYS A 283 -39.90 14.79 -4.56
N LYS A 284 -40.73 15.75 -5.00
CA LYS A 284 -42.19 15.53 -5.18
C LYS A 284 -42.52 14.76 -6.46
N LYS A 285 -41.76 14.99 -7.54
CA LYS A 285 -41.89 14.26 -8.82
C LYS A 285 -41.04 12.99 -8.87
N ASP A 286 -40.10 12.83 -7.93
CA ASP A 286 -39.07 11.80 -7.92
C ASP A 286 -38.26 11.75 -9.23
N ARG A 287 -37.82 12.94 -9.66
CA ARG A 287 -37.11 13.17 -10.92
C ARG A 287 -35.94 14.11 -10.72
N TYR A 288 -34.82 13.76 -11.32
CA TYR A 288 -33.66 14.63 -11.49
C TYR A 288 -33.74 15.33 -12.86
N PHE A 289 -33.20 16.54 -12.92
CA PHE A 289 -33.11 17.36 -14.12
C PHE A 289 -31.69 17.96 -14.16
N PRO A 290 -30.82 17.53 -15.10
CA PRO A 290 -29.55 18.19 -15.35
C PRO A 290 -29.75 19.68 -15.67
N ASP A 291 -28.76 20.50 -15.33
CA ASP A 291 -28.69 21.89 -15.79
C ASP A 291 -28.43 21.96 -17.31
N GLU A 292 -28.80 23.09 -17.91
CA GLU A 292 -28.69 23.29 -19.35
C GLU A 292 -27.23 23.18 -19.85
N GLY A 293 -27.04 22.47 -20.96
CA GLY A 293 -25.74 22.22 -21.56
C GLY A 293 -24.96 21.02 -20.97
N LEU A 294 -25.38 20.45 -19.84
CA LEU A 294 -24.76 19.23 -19.30
C LEU A 294 -25.33 17.96 -19.95
N VAL A 295 -24.45 17.01 -20.26
CA VAL A 295 -24.77 15.81 -21.05
C VAL A 295 -24.31 14.54 -20.32
N ASP A 296 -25.19 13.57 -20.12
CA ASP A 296 -24.81 12.23 -19.63
C ASP A 296 -24.33 11.37 -20.82
N GLY A 297 -23.00 11.30 -21.04
CA GLY A 297 -22.42 10.56 -22.16
C GLY A 297 -21.07 11.13 -22.60
N TRP A 298 -20.54 10.65 -23.74
CA TRP A 298 -19.20 10.94 -24.27
C TRP A 298 -18.72 12.40 -24.17
N ALA A 299 -19.59 13.38 -24.44
CA ALA A 299 -19.28 14.81 -24.42
C ALA A 299 -19.56 15.50 -23.06
N GLY A 300 -19.84 14.72 -22.01
CA GLY A 300 -20.14 15.18 -20.66
C GLY A 300 -18.90 15.47 -19.80
N LEU A 301 -19.14 15.95 -18.58
CA LEU A 301 -18.10 16.11 -17.58
C LEU A 301 -17.68 14.74 -17.04
N ARG A 302 -16.36 14.52 -16.91
CA ARG A 302 -15.80 13.35 -16.24
C ARG A 302 -15.26 13.72 -14.87
N LEU A 303 -15.32 12.79 -13.91
CA LEU A 303 -14.61 12.96 -12.63
C LEU A 303 -13.09 12.86 -12.82
N ASP A 304 -12.65 12.03 -13.75
CA ASP A 304 -11.25 11.95 -14.17
C ASP A 304 -11.21 11.66 -15.67
N TYR A 305 -10.24 12.25 -16.37
CA TYR A 305 -10.12 12.13 -17.83
C TYR A 305 -9.18 10.99 -18.26
N GLY A 306 -8.66 10.20 -17.32
CA GLY A 306 -7.84 9.02 -17.58
C GLY A 306 -8.39 7.71 -17.00
N ASN A 307 -7.49 6.88 -16.48
CA ASN A 307 -7.79 5.56 -15.92
C ASN A 307 -8.41 5.69 -14.52
N PHE A 308 -9.74 5.75 -14.48
CA PHE A 308 -10.57 5.85 -13.29
C PHE A 308 -11.95 5.26 -13.58
N TYR A 309 -12.42 4.32 -12.77
CA TYR A 309 -13.71 3.66 -12.97
C TYR A 309 -14.37 3.22 -11.65
N ALA A 310 -15.64 2.85 -11.71
CA ALA A 310 -16.45 2.34 -10.59
C ALA A 310 -16.42 3.23 -9.33
N SER A 311 -16.26 4.53 -9.52
CA SER A 311 -16.04 5.52 -8.45
C SER A 311 -17.27 5.73 -7.58
N LYS A 312 -17.06 6.08 -6.32
CA LYS A 312 -18.11 6.17 -5.30
C LYS A 312 -17.75 7.20 -4.25
N THR A 313 -18.72 8.01 -3.85
CA THR A 313 -18.55 8.99 -2.79
C THR A 313 -19.19 8.56 -1.48
N PHE A 314 -18.65 9.06 -0.36
CA PHE A 314 -19.35 9.07 0.92
C PHE A 314 -19.26 10.47 1.55
N PHE A 315 -20.17 10.77 2.48
CA PHE A 315 -20.10 11.97 3.30
C PHE A 315 -19.31 11.65 4.58
N ASP A 316 -18.27 12.45 4.84
CA ASP A 316 -17.50 12.42 6.08
C ASP A 316 -18.07 13.48 7.03
N PRO A 317 -18.86 13.09 8.06
CA PRO A 317 -19.45 14.01 9.01
C PRO A 317 -18.45 14.55 10.03
N SER A 318 -17.25 13.96 10.16
CA SER A 318 -16.25 14.38 11.15
C SER A 318 -15.56 15.68 10.76
N THR A 319 -15.40 15.92 9.44
CA THR A 319 -14.79 17.14 8.89
C THR A 319 -15.69 17.83 7.85
N ASN A 320 -16.97 17.45 7.74
CA ASN A 320 -17.97 18.01 6.83
C ASN A 320 -17.51 18.07 5.35
N ARG A 321 -16.96 16.98 4.82
CA ARG A 321 -16.47 16.87 3.42
C ARG A 321 -17.12 15.70 2.69
N ARG A 322 -17.20 15.77 1.36
CA ARG A 322 -17.51 14.61 0.52
C ARG A 322 -16.20 14.02 0.01
N ILE A 323 -15.98 12.74 0.27
CA ILE A 323 -14.81 12.00 -0.19
C ILE A 323 -15.23 11.14 -1.38
N LEU A 324 -14.46 11.20 -2.45
CA LEU A 324 -14.55 10.36 -3.63
C LEU A 324 -13.42 9.34 -3.62
N TRP A 325 -13.78 8.08 -3.85
CA TRP A 325 -12.88 6.99 -4.21
C TRP A 325 -13.14 6.57 -5.65
N GLY A 326 -12.14 5.98 -6.30
CA GLY A 326 -12.33 5.27 -7.55
C GLY A 326 -11.16 4.37 -7.89
N TRP A 327 -11.48 3.32 -8.64
CA TRP A 327 -10.58 2.23 -8.98
C TRP A 327 -9.86 2.54 -10.29
N ALA A 328 -8.54 2.37 -10.32
CA ALA A 328 -7.77 2.34 -11.56
C ALA A 328 -7.45 0.88 -11.91
N ASN A 329 -7.81 0.48 -13.13
CA ASN A 329 -7.49 -0.86 -13.62
C ASN A 329 -6.02 -0.93 -14.05
N GLU A 330 -5.53 -2.13 -14.35
CA GLU A 330 -4.18 -2.28 -14.90
C GLU A 330 -4.14 -1.92 -16.40
N SER A 331 -2.99 -1.45 -16.88
CA SER A 331 -2.75 -1.17 -18.31
C SER A 331 -1.68 -2.06 -18.94
N ASP A 332 -1.32 -3.15 -18.28
CA ASP A 332 -0.69 -4.32 -18.88
C ASP A 332 -1.74 -5.37 -19.28
N ASP A 333 -1.40 -6.66 -19.34
CA ASP A 333 -2.31 -7.71 -19.82
C ASP A 333 -2.54 -8.82 -18.77
N PRO A 334 -3.67 -9.57 -18.83
CA PRO A 334 -4.00 -10.54 -17.78
C PRO A 334 -3.06 -11.73 -17.60
N GLN A 335 -2.07 -11.95 -18.48
CA GLN A 335 -0.98 -12.87 -18.19
C GLN A 335 0.05 -12.19 -17.26
N LYS A 336 0.37 -10.91 -17.49
CA LYS A 336 1.22 -10.11 -16.58
C LYS A 336 0.56 -9.83 -15.24
N ASP A 337 -0.76 -9.63 -15.18
CA ASP A 337 -1.51 -9.55 -13.90
C ASP A 337 -1.27 -10.79 -13.03
N LYS A 338 -1.36 -11.97 -13.64
CA LYS A 338 -1.02 -13.25 -13.00
C LYS A 338 0.46 -13.31 -12.61
N ASP A 339 1.36 -12.94 -13.51
CA ASP A 339 2.81 -13.11 -13.33
C ASP A 339 3.44 -12.08 -12.38
N LYS A 340 2.78 -10.92 -12.17
CA LYS A 340 3.11 -9.94 -11.10
C LYS A 340 2.36 -10.23 -9.79
N GLY A 341 1.26 -10.98 -9.84
CA GLY A 341 0.57 -11.52 -8.66
C GLY A 341 -0.50 -10.63 -8.02
N TRP A 342 -0.87 -9.52 -8.67
CA TRP A 342 -1.87 -8.55 -8.19
C TRP A 342 -2.42 -7.74 -9.37
N ALA A 343 -3.62 -7.15 -9.23
CA ALA A 343 -4.19 -6.26 -10.25
C ALA A 343 -5.26 -5.32 -9.66
N GLY A 344 -5.15 -4.03 -9.97
CA GLY A 344 -6.04 -2.98 -9.52
C GLY A 344 -5.50 -2.22 -8.31
N ILE A 345 -5.68 -0.90 -8.32
CA ILE A 345 -5.42 0.00 -7.18
C ILE A 345 -6.63 0.93 -6.99
N GLN A 346 -6.79 1.49 -5.79
CA GLN A 346 -7.61 2.69 -5.63
C GLN A 346 -6.74 3.91 -5.84
N LEU A 347 -7.30 4.92 -6.50
CA LEU A 347 -6.72 6.25 -6.50
C LEU A 347 -6.91 6.92 -5.13
N ILE A 348 -6.05 7.89 -4.83
CA ILE A 348 -6.03 8.61 -3.56
C ILE A 348 -7.40 9.26 -3.32
N PRO A 349 -7.98 9.11 -2.11
CA PRO A 349 -9.27 9.70 -1.80
C PRO A 349 -9.26 11.22 -2.01
N ARG A 350 -10.27 11.72 -2.72
CA ARG A 350 -10.37 13.13 -3.14
C ARG A 350 -11.48 13.83 -2.38
N LYS A 351 -11.21 15.00 -1.81
CA LYS A 351 -12.26 15.96 -1.40
C LYS A 351 -12.97 16.46 -2.66
N VAL A 352 -14.31 16.48 -2.66
CA VAL A 352 -15.11 16.94 -3.80
C VAL A 352 -16.12 18.01 -3.40
N TRP A 353 -16.17 19.11 -4.15
CA TRP A 353 -17.11 20.22 -3.96
C TRP A 353 -17.45 20.91 -5.29
N LEU A 354 -18.33 21.91 -5.27
CA LEU A 354 -18.74 22.65 -6.47
C LEU A 354 -17.73 23.76 -6.80
N ASP A 355 -17.36 23.91 -8.08
CA ASP A 355 -16.58 25.08 -8.53
C ASP A 355 -17.41 26.37 -8.37
N PRO A 356 -16.81 27.52 -8.00
CA PRO A 356 -17.53 28.79 -7.83
C PRO A 356 -18.33 29.28 -9.07
N SER A 357 -18.02 28.81 -10.28
CA SER A 357 -18.85 29.07 -11.48
C SER A 357 -20.18 28.32 -11.49
N GLY A 358 -20.34 27.30 -10.63
CA GLY A 358 -21.46 26.38 -10.59
C GLY A 358 -21.53 25.37 -11.74
N LYS A 359 -20.56 25.35 -12.66
CA LYS A 359 -20.58 24.58 -13.91
C LYS A 359 -19.96 23.18 -13.83
N GLN A 360 -19.06 22.96 -12.89
CA GLN A 360 -18.38 21.68 -12.69
C GLN A 360 -18.04 21.45 -11.20
N LEU A 361 -17.55 20.26 -10.87
CA LEU A 361 -16.95 19.96 -9.57
C LEU A 361 -15.46 20.32 -9.55
N LEU A 362 -14.95 20.57 -8.34
CA LEU A 362 -13.54 20.61 -7.98
C LEU A 362 -13.16 19.36 -7.19
N GLN A 363 -11.94 18.88 -7.39
CA GLN A 363 -11.38 17.70 -6.73
C GLN A 363 -9.94 17.96 -6.28
N TRP A 364 -9.61 17.54 -5.06
CA TRP A 364 -8.24 17.61 -4.54
C TRP A 364 -7.94 16.42 -3.62
N PRO A 365 -6.72 15.88 -3.59
CA PRO A 365 -6.33 14.85 -2.62
C PRO A 365 -6.65 15.27 -1.18
N VAL A 366 -7.01 14.31 -0.33
CA VAL A 366 -7.19 14.58 1.12
C VAL A 366 -5.93 15.14 1.75
N ALA A 367 -6.09 16.13 2.64
CA ALA A 367 -4.97 16.82 3.29
C ALA A 367 -4.12 15.88 4.17
N GLU A 368 -4.68 14.76 4.60
CA GLU A 368 -3.99 13.70 5.34
C GLU A 368 -2.87 13.04 4.54
N LEU A 369 -2.95 13.04 3.19
CA LEU A 369 -1.85 12.61 2.31
C LEU A 369 -0.57 13.41 2.60
N GLU A 370 -0.72 14.70 2.94
CA GLU A 370 0.41 15.62 3.07
C GLU A 370 1.27 15.33 4.31
N LYS A 371 0.79 14.47 5.23
CA LYS A 371 1.59 13.88 6.33
C LYS A 371 2.73 12.98 5.82
N LEU A 372 2.60 12.42 4.61
CA LEU A 372 3.63 11.56 4.02
C LEU A 372 4.78 12.36 3.41
N ARG A 373 4.66 13.68 3.25
CA ARG A 373 5.71 14.52 2.66
C ARG A 373 6.98 14.53 3.53
N GLY A 374 8.03 13.90 3.01
CA GLY A 374 9.38 13.91 3.58
C GLY A 374 10.25 15.01 2.98
N HIS A 375 11.43 14.64 2.45
CA HIS A 375 12.40 15.57 1.88
C HIS A 375 11.77 16.46 0.78
N ASN A 376 12.00 17.77 0.87
CA ASN A 376 11.44 18.76 -0.06
C ASN A 376 12.52 19.39 -0.94
N VAL A 377 12.28 19.39 -2.25
CA VAL A 377 13.09 20.09 -3.26
C VAL A 377 12.28 21.26 -3.81
N GLN A 378 12.92 22.42 -3.96
CA GLN A 378 12.26 23.62 -4.51
C GLN A 378 13.02 24.15 -5.72
N LEU A 379 12.28 24.45 -6.80
CA LEU A 379 12.77 25.22 -7.93
C LEU A 379 11.96 26.52 -8.01
N ARG A 380 12.63 27.66 -8.17
CA ARG A 380 11.97 28.97 -8.29
C ARG A 380 12.53 29.78 -9.46
N ASN A 381 11.66 30.53 -10.11
CA ASN A 381 11.94 31.41 -11.26
C ASN A 381 12.77 30.76 -12.40
N GLN A 382 12.66 29.45 -12.61
CA GLN A 382 13.42 28.76 -13.65
C GLN A 382 12.80 29.02 -15.02
N LYS A 383 13.55 29.67 -15.93
CA LYS A 383 13.10 29.95 -17.29
C LYS A 383 13.43 28.77 -18.21
N LEU A 384 12.40 28.23 -18.85
CA LEU A 384 12.47 27.15 -19.82
C LEU A 384 12.13 27.70 -21.20
N ASN A 385 13.12 27.83 -22.08
CA ASN A 385 12.91 28.10 -23.50
C ASN A 385 12.52 26.80 -24.22
N GLN A 386 12.24 26.89 -25.52
CA GLN A 386 11.88 25.74 -26.34
C GLN A 386 12.96 24.64 -26.29
N GLY A 387 12.55 23.40 -26.02
CA GLY A 387 13.42 22.23 -25.87
C GLY A 387 14.13 22.12 -24.53
N ASN A 388 13.98 23.09 -23.62
CA ASN A 388 14.64 23.04 -22.31
C ASN A 388 13.88 22.12 -21.35
N HIS A 389 14.64 21.32 -20.61
CA HIS A 389 14.16 20.57 -19.45
C HIS A 389 15.17 20.74 -18.30
N VAL A 390 14.67 20.68 -17.05
CA VAL A 390 15.48 20.80 -15.84
C VAL A 390 15.05 19.70 -14.87
N GLU A 391 16.02 18.94 -14.38
CA GLU A 391 15.81 17.83 -13.44
C GLU A 391 15.54 18.34 -12.02
N VAL A 392 14.54 17.75 -11.36
CA VAL A 392 14.24 17.96 -9.94
C VAL A 392 15.11 17.00 -9.12
N LYS A 393 16.41 17.31 -9.01
CA LYS A 393 17.41 16.45 -8.36
C LYS A 393 17.15 16.27 -6.85
N VAL A 394 17.67 15.17 -6.29
CA VAL A 394 17.58 14.81 -4.85
C VAL A 394 16.13 14.56 -4.39
N ILE A 395 15.36 13.84 -5.21
CA ILE A 395 13.99 13.42 -4.93
C ILE A 395 13.82 11.93 -5.24
N THR A 396 12.94 11.24 -4.53
CA THR A 396 12.51 9.87 -4.88
C THR A 396 11.49 9.94 -6.00
N ALA A 397 11.91 10.18 -7.24
CA ALA A 397 10.98 10.53 -8.33
C ALA A 397 9.97 9.42 -8.69
N ALA A 398 10.21 8.16 -8.30
CA ALA A 398 9.22 7.09 -8.39
C ALA A 398 8.07 7.24 -7.36
N GLN A 399 8.29 7.91 -6.23
CA GLN A 399 7.35 8.02 -5.10
C GLN A 399 7.38 9.46 -4.55
N ALA A 400 6.60 10.35 -5.15
CA ALA A 400 6.66 11.79 -4.92
C ALA A 400 5.30 12.52 -5.08
N ASP A 401 5.16 13.67 -4.41
CA ASP A 401 4.10 14.67 -4.60
C ASP A 401 4.73 15.94 -5.15
N VAL A 402 4.24 16.47 -6.27
CA VAL A 402 4.84 17.59 -7.00
C VAL A 402 3.79 18.67 -7.24
N ASP A 403 3.98 19.87 -6.69
CA ASP A 403 3.12 21.04 -6.94
C ASP A 403 3.93 22.11 -7.69
N VAL A 404 3.48 22.50 -8.87
CA VAL A 404 4.16 23.47 -9.74
C VAL A 404 3.21 24.52 -10.31
N THR A 405 3.65 25.78 -10.23
CA THR A 405 3.03 26.92 -10.91
C THR A 405 3.92 27.42 -12.05
N PHE A 406 3.41 27.33 -13.27
CA PHE A 406 4.00 27.89 -14.47
C PHE A 406 3.41 29.28 -14.76
N SER A 407 4.22 30.21 -15.26
CA SER A 407 3.77 31.46 -15.86
C SER A 407 4.44 31.75 -17.19
N PHE A 408 3.82 32.61 -18.00
CA PHE A 408 4.25 32.93 -19.36
C PHE A 408 4.08 34.43 -19.67
N PRO A 409 4.97 35.04 -20.48
CA PRO A 409 4.97 36.49 -20.71
C PRO A 409 3.75 36.97 -21.51
N SER A 410 3.24 36.17 -22.44
CA SER A 410 2.03 36.48 -23.20
C SER A 410 1.26 35.24 -23.65
N LEU A 411 0.05 35.49 -24.18
CA LEU A 411 -0.80 34.53 -24.86
C LEU A 411 -0.67 34.63 -26.39
N ASP A 412 0.07 35.63 -26.92
CA ASP A 412 0.10 35.94 -28.36
C ASP A 412 0.60 34.80 -29.24
N LYS A 413 1.49 33.95 -28.72
CA LYS A 413 1.99 32.76 -29.41
C LYS A 413 1.04 31.55 -29.36
N ALA A 414 -0.05 31.58 -28.59
CA ALA A 414 -0.99 30.46 -28.48
C ALA A 414 -1.54 30.06 -29.87
N GLU A 415 -1.39 28.78 -30.25
CA GLU A 415 -1.70 28.34 -31.60
C GLU A 415 -3.22 28.31 -31.87
N PRO A 416 -3.70 28.56 -33.10
CA PRO A 416 -5.13 28.54 -33.40
C PRO A 416 -5.78 27.19 -33.08
N PHE A 417 -6.94 27.21 -32.43
CA PHE A 417 -7.75 26.02 -32.19
C PHE A 417 -8.44 25.58 -33.50
N ASP A 418 -8.11 24.40 -34.07
CA ASP A 418 -8.84 23.88 -35.23
C ASP A 418 -10.30 23.61 -34.85
N PRO A 419 -11.30 24.22 -35.53
CA PRO A 419 -12.72 23.97 -35.24
C PRO A 419 -13.14 22.50 -35.32
N LYS A 420 -12.40 21.63 -36.03
CA LYS A 420 -12.63 20.18 -36.06
C LYS A 420 -12.45 19.55 -34.68
N TRP A 421 -11.49 20.02 -33.89
CA TRP A 421 -11.25 19.53 -32.52
C TRP A 421 -12.42 19.79 -31.57
N ALA A 422 -13.37 20.67 -31.91
CA ALA A 422 -14.61 20.85 -31.14
C ALA A 422 -15.58 19.65 -31.23
N LYS A 423 -15.26 18.62 -32.04
CA LYS A 423 -16.04 17.39 -32.21
C LYS A 423 -15.28 16.10 -31.85
N LEU A 424 -14.04 16.23 -31.37
CA LEU A 424 -13.21 15.10 -30.93
C LEU A 424 -13.26 14.95 -29.41
N ASP A 425 -12.84 13.80 -28.89
CA ASP A 425 -12.45 13.71 -27.49
C ASP A 425 -11.13 14.49 -27.29
N ALA A 426 -10.93 15.06 -26.10
CA ALA A 426 -9.69 15.76 -25.79
C ALA A 426 -8.47 14.82 -25.87
N LEU A 427 -8.65 13.51 -25.64
CA LEU A 427 -7.59 12.52 -25.84
C LEU A 427 -7.14 12.42 -27.30
N ASP A 428 -8.06 12.52 -28.28
CA ASP A 428 -7.71 12.49 -29.71
C ASP A 428 -6.89 13.72 -30.10
N VAL A 429 -7.21 14.88 -29.49
CA VAL A 429 -6.45 16.12 -29.66
C VAL A 429 -5.07 15.98 -29.03
N CYS A 430 -4.98 15.36 -27.86
CA CYS A 430 -3.70 15.08 -27.20
C CYS A 430 -2.82 14.10 -28.01
N ASP A 431 -3.42 13.08 -28.63
CA ASP A 431 -2.70 12.16 -29.50
C ASP A 431 -2.11 12.88 -30.72
N GLN A 432 -2.85 13.81 -31.33
CA GLN A 432 -2.38 14.69 -32.42
C GLN A 432 -1.35 15.73 -31.93
N LYS A 433 -1.50 16.24 -30.71
CA LYS A 433 -0.75 17.37 -30.14
C LYS A 433 0.08 16.98 -28.93
N GLY A 434 0.75 15.82 -29.03
CA GLY A 434 1.57 15.23 -27.97
C GLY A 434 2.75 16.09 -27.50
N SER A 435 3.47 15.60 -26.48
CA SER A 435 4.63 16.28 -25.86
C SER A 435 5.80 16.56 -26.84
N LYS A 436 5.91 15.72 -27.89
CA LYS A 436 6.95 15.81 -28.93
C LYS A 436 6.54 16.70 -30.12
N ASP A 437 5.28 17.14 -30.22
CA ASP A 437 4.82 18.14 -31.19
C ASP A 437 5.07 19.55 -30.61
N PRO A 438 6.02 20.34 -31.16
CA PRO A 438 6.31 21.68 -30.66
C PRO A 438 5.19 22.64 -31.06
N GLY A 439 4.67 23.40 -30.09
CA GLY A 439 3.55 24.31 -30.29
C GLY A 439 3.89 25.77 -30.03
N GLY A 440 2.82 26.56 -29.95
CA GLY A 440 2.86 27.96 -29.58
C GLY A 440 3.18 28.13 -28.09
N LEU A 441 2.12 28.12 -27.27
CA LEU A 441 2.19 28.13 -25.82
C LEU A 441 1.97 26.70 -25.28
N GLY A 442 3.05 25.92 -25.28
CA GLY A 442 3.07 24.49 -24.97
C GLY A 442 3.65 23.63 -26.10
N PRO A 443 3.99 22.35 -25.83
CA PRO A 443 3.71 21.64 -24.59
C PRO A 443 4.73 21.96 -23.49
N PHE A 444 4.25 22.23 -22.27
CA PHE A 444 5.09 22.45 -21.09
C PHE A 444 4.47 21.77 -19.85
N GLY A 445 5.30 21.32 -18.93
CA GLY A 445 4.82 20.57 -17.78
C GLY A 445 5.91 19.75 -17.07
N LEU A 446 5.56 18.53 -16.69
CA LEU A 446 6.43 17.56 -16.03
C LEU A 446 6.74 16.37 -16.95
N LEU A 447 7.95 15.83 -16.88
CA LEU A 447 8.27 14.47 -17.31
C LEU A 447 8.41 13.63 -16.04
N THR A 448 7.41 12.77 -15.78
CA THR A 448 7.32 11.90 -14.60
C THR A 448 7.75 10.48 -14.95
N LEU A 449 8.29 9.73 -13.99
CA LEU A 449 8.76 8.35 -14.20
C LEU A 449 9.65 8.24 -15.45
N ALA A 450 10.66 9.10 -15.51
CA ALA A 450 11.57 9.22 -16.66
C ALA A 450 12.89 8.47 -16.40
N SER A 451 13.50 7.89 -17.43
CA SER A 451 14.87 7.34 -17.34
C SER A 451 15.92 8.42 -17.61
N GLU A 452 17.17 8.18 -17.22
CA GLU A 452 18.28 9.15 -17.28
C GLU A 452 18.46 9.80 -18.67
N ASN A 453 18.34 9.02 -19.75
CA ASN A 453 18.47 9.51 -21.13
C ASN A 453 17.12 9.71 -21.84
N LEU A 454 16.00 9.73 -21.10
CA LEU A 454 14.62 9.88 -21.60
C LEU A 454 14.19 8.80 -22.63
N GLU A 455 14.72 7.59 -22.53
CA GLU A 455 14.25 6.40 -23.27
C GLU A 455 12.80 6.03 -22.89
N GLU A 456 12.49 6.16 -21.60
CA GLU A 456 11.14 6.06 -21.03
C GLU A 456 10.80 7.36 -20.31
N PHE A 457 9.57 7.85 -20.45
CA PHE A 457 9.01 8.93 -19.63
C PHE A 457 7.49 9.08 -19.80
N THR A 458 6.81 9.56 -18.75
CA THR A 458 5.39 9.88 -18.73
C THR A 458 5.20 11.40 -18.65
N PRO A 459 5.03 12.10 -19.78
CA PRO A 459 4.84 13.55 -19.83
C PRO A 459 3.42 13.97 -19.43
N ILE A 460 3.33 14.83 -18.41
CA ILE A 460 2.10 15.53 -17.98
C ILE A 460 2.25 17.00 -18.38
N PHE A 461 1.39 17.54 -19.25
CA PHE A 461 1.65 18.86 -19.85
C PHE A 461 0.41 19.66 -20.27
N PHE A 462 0.57 20.98 -20.30
CA PHE A 462 -0.41 21.90 -20.86
C PHE A 462 -0.10 22.27 -22.31
N LYS A 463 -1.14 22.47 -23.13
CA LYS A 463 -1.12 23.28 -24.35
C LYS A 463 -2.24 24.31 -24.30
N VAL A 464 -1.94 25.53 -24.74
CA VAL A 464 -2.90 26.65 -24.78
C VAL A 464 -3.17 27.05 -26.22
N PHE A 465 -4.45 27.01 -26.59
CA PHE A 465 -4.95 27.30 -27.94
C PHE A 465 -5.79 28.58 -27.95
N LYS A 466 -5.74 29.32 -29.06
CA LYS A 466 -6.56 30.51 -29.31
C LYS A 466 -7.82 30.11 -30.07
N ALA A 467 -8.98 30.15 -29.42
CA ALA A 467 -10.29 30.01 -30.07
C ALA A 467 -10.91 31.39 -30.35
N ALA A 468 -12.12 31.41 -30.92
CA ALA A 468 -12.77 32.65 -31.39
C ALA A 468 -13.31 33.54 -30.25
N ASP A 469 -13.67 32.94 -29.12
CA ASP A 469 -14.30 33.57 -27.96
C ASP A 469 -13.35 33.67 -26.75
N LYS A 470 -12.50 32.66 -26.54
CA LYS A 470 -11.51 32.62 -25.45
C LYS A 470 -10.31 31.73 -25.80
N HIS A 471 -9.35 31.65 -24.88
CA HIS A 471 -8.31 30.62 -24.93
C HIS A 471 -8.86 29.28 -24.40
N LYS A 472 -8.39 28.17 -24.95
CA LYS A 472 -8.66 26.82 -24.46
C LYS A 472 -7.37 26.19 -23.94
N VAL A 473 -7.39 25.71 -22.71
CA VAL A 473 -6.28 24.99 -22.11
C VAL A 473 -6.57 23.49 -22.16
N LEU A 474 -5.68 22.73 -22.78
CA LEU A 474 -5.66 21.26 -22.77
C LEU A 474 -4.64 20.82 -21.73
N LEU A 475 -5.05 19.98 -20.77
CA LEU A 475 -4.12 19.19 -19.96
C LEU A 475 -4.04 17.79 -20.57
N CYS A 476 -2.81 17.29 -20.72
CA CYS A 476 -2.46 16.00 -21.29
C CYS A 476 -1.66 15.15 -20.31
N SER A 477 -1.87 13.84 -20.37
CA SER A 477 -1.01 12.78 -19.83
C SER A 477 -0.81 11.72 -20.93
N ASP A 478 0.37 11.68 -21.53
CA ASP A 478 0.65 10.91 -22.75
C ASP A 478 1.55 9.71 -22.45
N ALA A 479 0.94 8.55 -22.15
CA ALA A 479 1.68 7.35 -21.75
C ALA A 479 2.44 6.67 -22.91
N ARG A 480 2.39 7.17 -24.15
CA ARG A 480 2.97 6.45 -25.32
C ARG A 480 4.48 6.21 -25.17
N SER A 481 5.18 7.13 -24.50
CA SER A 481 6.62 7.02 -24.20
C SER A 481 6.94 6.40 -22.82
N SER A 482 5.96 5.96 -22.03
CA SER A 482 6.15 5.61 -20.61
C SER A 482 6.88 4.28 -20.34
N SER A 483 7.11 3.45 -21.36
CA SER A 483 7.69 2.12 -21.20
C SER A 483 8.15 1.51 -22.53
N LEU A 484 9.27 0.79 -22.50
CA LEU A 484 9.75 -0.10 -23.58
C LEU A 484 9.06 -1.48 -23.55
N GLY A 485 8.26 -1.76 -22.52
CA GLY A 485 7.54 -3.02 -22.33
C GLY A 485 6.59 -3.36 -23.49
N LYS A 486 6.73 -4.58 -24.04
CA LYS A 486 5.91 -5.06 -25.16
C LYS A 486 4.50 -5.43 -24.71
N GLY A 487 3.50 -5.08 -25.52
CA GLY A 487 2.09 -5.43 -25.27
C GLY A 487 1.51 -4.74 -24.03
N LEU A 488 1.92 -3.50 -23.75
CA LEU A 488 1.28 -2.63 -22.76
C LEU A 488 0.27 -1.71 -23.45
N TYR A 489 -0.86 -1.45 -22.80
CA TYR A 489 -1.77 -0.37 -23.17
C TYR A 489 -1.15 0.96 -22.69
N LYS A 490 -0.92 1.88 -23.64
CA LYS A 490 -0.21 3.15 -23.41
C LYS A 490 -0.94 4.32 -24.08
N PRO A 491 -2.15 4.69 -23.60
CA PRO A 491 -2.97 5.73 -24.21
C PRO A 491 -2.44 7.14 -23.93
N SER A 492 -2.88 8.09 -24.74
CA SER A 492 -2.98 9.48 -24.31
C SER A 492 -4.30 9.68 -23.54
N PHE A 493 -4.27 10.42 -22.43
CA PHE A 493 -5.44 10.89 -21.71
C PHE A 493 -5.39 12.42 -21.62
N ALA A 494 -6.53 13.09 -21.78
CA ALA A 494 -6.57 14.54 -21.77
C ALA A 494 -7.97 15.09 -21.49
N GLY A 495 -8.03 16.36 -21.10
CA GLY A 495 -9.26 17.13 -20.99
C GLY A 495 -9.01 18.62 -21.18
N PHE A 496 -10.02 19.34 -21.67
CA PHE A 496 -9.99 20.80 -21.67
C PHE A 496 -10.43 21.33 -20.32
N VAL A 497 -9.70 22.32 -19.80
CA VAL A 497 -10.00 22.97 -18.51
C VAL A 497 -10.40 24.42 -18.73
N ASP A 498 -11.50 24.84 -18.09
CA ASP A 498 -11.93 26.24 -18.08
C ASP A 498 -11.22 26.97 -16.93
N VAL A 499 -10.38 27.95 -17.26
CA VAL A 499 -9.47 28.60 -16.32
C VAL A 499 -9.19 30.03 -16.77
N ASP A 500 -9.14 30.96 -15.82
CA ASP A 500 -8.77 32.35 -16.11
C ASP A 500 -7.26 32.47 -16.35
N LEU A 501 -6.89 33.02 -17.50
CA LEU A 501 -5.51 33.28 -17.91
C LEU A 501 -5.10 34.76 -17.80
N THR A 502 -5.92 35.64 -17.22
CA THR A 502 -5.55 37.05 -16.96
C THR A 502 -4.24 37.18 -16.18
N GLY A 503 -4.07 36.35 -15.15
CA GLY A 503 -2.84 36.24 -14.36
C GLY A 503 -1.67 35.53 -15.07
N LYS A 504 -1.88 35.04 -16.30
CA LYS A 504 -0.90 34.31 -17.14
C LYS A 504 -0.20 33.15 -16.45
N LYS A 505 -0.96 32.38 -15.67
CA LYS A 505 -0.48 31.27 -14.83
C LYS A 505 -1.31 30.00 -15.01
N LEU A 506 -0.65 28.85 -14.85
CA LEU A 506 -1.30 27.54 -14.75
C LEU A 506 -0.61 26.73 -13.64
N SER A 507 -1.40 26.17 -12.73
CA SER A 507 -0.92 25.24 -11.70
C SER A 507 -1.21 23.79 -12.07
N LEU A 508 -0.30 22.90 -11.66
CA LEU A 508 -0.41 21.45 -11.80
C LEU A 508 0.15 20.82 -10.51
N ARG A 509 -0.65 19.96 -9.88
CA ARG A 509 -0.15 19.02 -8.87
C ARG A 509 -0.15 17.61 -9.45
N SER A 510 0.95 16.89 -9.34
CA SER A 510 1.05 15.49 -9.76
C SER A 510 1.56 14.61 -8.61
N LEU A 511 0.75 13.60 -8.27
CA LEU A 511 1.15 12.48 -7.41
C LEU A 511 1.77 11.41 -8.29
N ILE A 512 2.93 10.90 -7.91
CA ILE A 512 3.70 9.87 -8.63
C ILE A 512 3.95 8.72 -7.66
N ASP A 513 3.59 7.49 -8.05
CA ASP A 513 3.73 6.32 -7.18
C ASP A 513 3.92 5.02 -8.00
N HIS A 514 5.16 4.80 -8.45
CA HIS A 514 5.70 3.66 -9.22
C HIS A 514 4.99 3.31 -10.53
N SER A 515 3.74 2.84 -10.47
CA SER A 515 2.91 2.52 -11.65
C SER A 515 1.67 3.40 -11.83
N VAL A 516 1.51 4.46 -11.03
CA VAL A 516 0.43 5.43 -11.19
C VAL A 516 0.96 6.87 -11.14
N VAL A 517 0.29 7.74 -11.92
CA VAL A 517 0.44 9.19 -11.85
C VAL A 517 -0.96 9.83 -11.82
N GLU A 518 -1.32 10.51 -10.74
CA GLU A 518 -2.56 11.31 -10.64
C GLU A 518 -2.23 12.79 -10.79
N SER A 519 -2.86 13.49 -11.74
CA SER A 519 -2.53 14.87 -12.08
C SER A 519 -3.72 15.82 -12.03
N PHE A 520 -3.62 16.85 -11.19
CA PHE A 520 -4.66 17.82 -10.84
C PHE A 520 -4.31 19.20 -11.41
N GLY A 521 -4.97 19.59 -12.50
CA GLY A 521 -4.75 20.87 -13.17
C GLY A 521 -5.62 22.02 -12.65
N ALA A 522 -5.08 23.24 -12.71
CA ALA A 522 -5.77 24.50 -12.45
C ALA A 522 -6.55 24.55 -11.12
N GLY A 523 -5.94 24.00 -10.05
CA GLY A 523 -6.54 23.92 -8.71
C GLY A 523 -7.63 22.87 -8.58
N GLY A 524 -7.51 21.74 -9.25
CA GLY A 524 -8.47 20.63 -9.14
C GLY A 524 -9.68 20.71 -10.07
N ARG A 525 -9.64 21.56 -11.10
CA ARG A 525 -10.68 21.66 -12.14
C ARG A 525 -10.63 20.52 -13.15
N ILE A 526 -9.49 19.87 -13.26
CA ILE A 526 -9.32 18.67 -14.06
C ILE A 526 -8.43 17.71 -13.29
N ALA A 527 -8.82 16.43 -13.26
CA ALA A 527 -8.00 15.34 -12.80
C ALA A 527 -7.76 14.38 -13.98
N ILE A 528 -6.52 13.92 -14.14
CA ILE A 528 -6.12 12.92 -15.13
C ILE A 528 -5.23 11.91 -14.45
N SER A 529 -5.63 10.65 -14.48
CA SER A 529 -4.93 9.54 -13.83
C SER A 529 -4.41 8.55 -14.86
N SER A 530 -3.14 8.16 -14.74
CA SER A 530 -2.47 7.27 -15.69
C SER A 530 -1.84 6.09 -14.98
N ARG A 531 -1.95 4.90 -15.60
CA ARG A 531 -1.26 3.69 -15.16
C ARG A 531 -0.16 3.35 -16.17
N VAL A 532 1.06 3.19 -15.68
CA VAL A 532 2.27 3.07 -16.50
C VAL A 532 3.24 2.05 -15.88
N TYR A 533 4.02 1.38 -16.72
CA TYR A 533 4.88 0.27 -16.28
C TYR A 533 6.28 0.40 -16.89
N PRO A 534 7.06 1.41 -16.49
CA PRO A 534 8.44 1.58 -16.96
C PRO A 534 9.29 0.33 -16.66
N THR A 535 10.31 0.10 -17.48
CA THR A 535 11.25 -1.03 -17.37
C THR A 535 12.68 -0.60 -17.01
N ILE A 536 12.99 0.69 -17.21
CA ILE A 536 14.23 1.37 -16.82
C ILE A 536 13.92 2.36 -15.69
N ALA A 537 12.87 3.19 -15.85
CA ALA A 537 12.53 4.28 -14.95
C ALA A 537 11.77 3.82 -13.68
N VAL A 538 12.36 2.88 -12.94
CA VAL A 538 11.81 2.27 -11.71
C VAL A 538 12.67 2.59 -10.49
N SER A 539 12.05 2.68 -9.31
CA SER A 539 12.75 2.90 -8.03
C SER A 539 13.74 4.08 -8.08
N GLU A 540 15.02 3.85 -7.79
CA GLU A 540 16.11 4.84 -7.79
C GLU A 540 16.52 5.33 -9.18
N LYS A 541 16.07 4.68 -10.26
CA LYS A 541 16.35 5.02 -11.67
C LYS A 541 15.23 5.83 -12.32
N ALA A 542 14.17 6.13 -11.58
CA ALA A 542 13.20 7.12 -11.98
C ALA A 542 13.75 8.53 -11.72
N HIS A 543 13.58 9.41 -12.70
CA HIS A 543 13.89 10.83 -12.65
C HIS A 543 12.61 11.65 -12.85
N LEU A 544 12.66 12.91 -12.45
CA LEU A 544 11.58 13.90 -12.57
C LEU A 544 12.16 15.16 -13.21
N TYR A 545 11.53 15.66 -14.27
CA TYR A 545 11.92 16.91 -14.93
C TYR A 545 10.75 17.87 -15.07
N VAL A 546 11.01 19.18 -14.99
CA VAL A 546 10.15 20.19 -15.64
C VAL A 546 10.62 20.41 -17.07
N PHE A 547 9.71 20.65 -18.02
CA PHE A 547 10.07 20.86 -19.42
C PHE A 547 9.21 21.92 -20.13
N ASN A 548 9.76 22.49 -21.20
CA ASN A 548 9.04 23.27 -22.20
C ASN A 548 9.52 22.90 -23.62
N ASN A 549 8.59 22.55 -24.51
CA ASN A 549 8.82 22.33 -25.94
C ASN A 549 7.95 23.27 -26.82
N GLY A 550 7.31 24.27 -26.21
CA GLY A 550 6.65 25.37 -26.91
C GLY A 550 7.60 26.51 -27.25
N SER A 551 7.23 27.30 -28.26
CA SER A 551 7.97 28.49 -28.70
C SER A 551 7.80 29.73 -27.82
N GLU A 552 6.86 29.71 -26.86
CA GLU A 552 6.82 30.67 -25.77
C GLU A 552 7.73 30.26 -24.59
N THR A 553 8.43 31.22 -23.99
CA THR A 553 9.26 30.96 -22.81
C THR A 553 8.38 30.81 -21.57
N ILE A 554 8.48 29.67 -20.89
CA ILE A 554 7.77 29.39 -19.65
C ILE A 554 8.69 29.69 -18.48
N THR A 555 8.15 30.28 -17.41
CA THR A 555 8.82 30.38 -16.12
C THR A 555 8.15 29.43 -15.14
N VAL A 556 8.91 28.50 -14.57
CA VAL A 556 8.52 27.79 -13.35
C VAL A 556 8.71 28.79 -12.20
N GLU A 557 7.64 29.45 -11.79
CA GLU A 557 7.70 30.47 -10.73
C GLU A 557 8.08 29.83 -9.40
N ASN A 558 7.37 28.75 -9.09
CA ASN A 558 7.61 27.90 -7.93
C ASN A 558 7.20 26.46 -8.27
N LEU A 559 8.11 25.52 -8.04
CA LEU A 559 7.84 24.10 -7.91
C LEU A 559 8.27 23.66 -6.51
N ASN A 560 7.42 22.90 -5.83
CA ASN A 560 7.78 22.06 -4.69
C ASN A 560 7.63 20.60 -5.10
N ALA A 561 8.65 19.79 -4.88
CA ALA A 561 8.53 18.33 -4.91
C ALA A 561 8.81 17.78 -3.51
N TRP A 562 8.06 16.78 -3.09
CA TRP A 562 8.26 16.06 -1.84
C TRP A 562 8.45 14.57 -2.10
N SER A 563 9.52 13.99 -1.55
CA SER A 563 9.64 12.54 -1.41
C SER A 563 8.54 12.05 -0.49
N MET A 564 7.72 11.11 -0.96
CA MET A 564 6.57 10.61 -0.19
C MET A 564 6.97 9.36 0.60
N ASN A 565 6.71 9.37 1.91
CA ASN A 565 6.88 8.21 2.77
C ASN A 565 5.79 7.15 2.49
N THR A 566 6.12 5.88 2.70
CA THR A 566 5.17 4.76 2.61
C THR A 566 4.34 4.68 3.91
N PRO A 567 3.00 4.78 3.88
CA PRO A 567 2.14 4.53 5.04
C PRO A 567 2.09 3.06 5.44
N VAL A 568 1.50 2.77 6.59
CA VAL A 568 1.02 1.41 6.91
C VAL A 568 -0.11 1.09 5.95
N MET A 569 0.00 0.02 5.16
CA MET A 569 -1.01 -0.34 4.16
C MET A 569 -1.21 -1.84 4.07
N ASN A 570 -2.34 -2.30 4.59
CA ASN A 570 -2.75 -3.71 4.59
C ASN A 570 -1.64 -4.66 5.04
N LEU A 571 -0.84 -4.22 6.02
CA LEU A 571 -0.13 -5.14 6.89
C LEU A 571 -1.22 -6.06 7.45
N PHE A 572 -1.07 -7.36 7.23
CA PHE A 572 -1.85 -8.33 7.96
C PHE A 572 -1.58 -8.13 9.45
N GLU A 573 -2.57 -8.42 10.28
CA GLU A 573 -2.32 -8.84 11.66
C GLU A 573 -1.65 -10.24 11.63
N ASN A 574 -0.40 -10.29 11.14
CA ASN A 574 0.64 -10.79 12.03
C ASN A 574 0.40 -10.04 13.33
N TYR A 575 -0.03 -10.76 14.37
CA TYR A 575 -0.05 -10.20 15.71
C TYR A 575 1.30 -9.52 15.92
N ASP A 576 1.30 -8.27 16.38
CA ASP A 576 2.51 -7.68 16.89
C ASP A 576 2.89 -8.48 18.14
N VAL A 577 3.69 -9.52 17.92
CA VAL A 577 4.55 -10.20 18.88
C VAL A 577 5.67 -9.22 19.27
N GLY A 578 5.24 -8.01 19.65
CA GLY A 578 6.01 -6.80 19.84
C GLY A 578 7.15 -7.12 20.76
N THR A 579 8.34 -7.07 20.17
CA THR A 579 9.43 -8.04 20.39
C THR A 579 9.36 -8.72 21.75
N ILE A 580 9.00 -10.02 21.79
CA ILE A 580 8.75 -10.75 23.05
C ILE A 580 10.04 -10.90 23.86
N TYR A 581 10.40 -9.86 24.60
CA TYR A 581 11.51 -9.85 25.54
C TYR A 581 11.16 -10.72 26.75
N GLU A 582 11.99 -11.71 27.05
CA GLU A 582 11.85 -12.44 28.29
C GLU A 582 12.50 -11.68 29.46
N TYR A 583 11.64 -11.21 30.36
CA TYR A 583 12.01 -10.59 31.63
C TYR A 583 12.08 -11.63 32.75
N TYR A 584 12.95 -11.39 33.73
CA TYR A 584 13.00 -12.15 34.99
C TYR A 584 12.93 -11.20 36.19
N THR A 585 12.50 -11.75 37.33
CA THR A 585 12.51 -11.06 38.63
C THR A 585 13.37 -11.84 39.62
N MET A 586 14.06 -11.13 40.49
CA MET A 586 14.71 -11.69 41.69
C MET A 586 13.75 -11.54 42.88
N GLY A 587 13.79 -12.49 43.81
CA GLY A 587 12.84 -12.54 44.92
C GLY A 587 12.91 -13.81 45.76
N THR A 588 12.20 -13.80 46.89
CA THR A 588 12.13 -14.90 47.85
C THR A 588 10.82 -15.69 47.73
N TYR A 589 10.91 -17.01 47.52
CA TYR A 589 9.75 -17.90 47.63
C TYR A 589 9.50 -18.33 49.08
N ASN A 590 8.35 -17.94 49.63
CA ASN A 590 7.94 -18.26 50.98
C ASN A 590 7.13 -19.57 51.01
N LYS A 591 7.81 -20.68 51.30
CA LYS A 591 7.21 -22.03 51.39
C LYS A 591 6.04 -22.15 52.39
N LYS A 592 5.92 -21.28 53.41
CA LYS A 592 4.77 -21.29 54.34
C LYS A 592 3.54 -20.58 53.80
N LYS A 593 3.69 -19.71 52.79
CA LYS A 593 2.60 -18.96 52.14
C LYS A 593 2.31 -19.45 50.71
N ASP A 594 3.04 -20.46 50.24
CA ASP A 594 3.12 -20.91 48.84
C ASP A 594 3.15 -19.74 47.84
N LYS A 595 4.02 -18.76 48.11
CA LYS A 595 4.03 -17.51 47.34
C LYS A 595 5.45 -16.97 47.16
N TYR A 596 5.76 -16.62 45.92
CA TYR A 596 6.92 -15.83 45.52
C TYR A 596 6.68 -14.34 45.81
N PHE A 597 7.70 -13.68 46.36
CA PHE A 597 7.74 -12.25 46.63
C PHE A 597 8.94 -11.68 45.87
N PRO A 598 8.75 -10.88 44.80
CA PRO A 598 9.84 -10.22 44.11
C PRO A 598 10.50 -9.17 45.02
N ASP A 599 11.79 -8.93 44.82
CA ASP A 599 12.53 -7.87 45.48
C ASP A 599 12.11 -6.49 44.93
N GLU A 600 12.10 -5.47 45.81
CA GLU A 600 11.58 -4.15 45.46
C GLU A 600 12.41 -3.44 44.37
N GLY A 601 11.72 -2.75 43.45
CA GLY A 601 12.33 -1.96 42.38
C GLY A 601 12.63 -2.71 41.08
N LEU A 602 12.23 -3.99 40.95
CA LEU A 602 12.49 -4.82 39.74
C LEU A 602 11.25 -5.04 38.84
N VAL A 603 10.12 -4.38 39.09
CA VAL A 603 8.80 -4.77 38.52
C VAL A 603 8.08 -3.63 37.75
N ASP A 604 8.68 -2.43 37.64
CA ASP A 604 8.05 -1.28 37.00
C ASP A 604 8.33 -1.20 35.47
N GLY A 605 7.53 -1.96 34.70
CA GLY A 605 7.39 -1.80 33.25
C GLY A 605 8.62 -2.20 32.42
N TRP A 606 8.84 -1.49 31.30
CA TRP A 606 9.89 -1.78 30.30
C TRP A 606 11.33 -1.77 30.84
N ALA A 607 11.56 -1.32 32.08
CA ALA A 607 12.85 -1.28 32.75
C ALA A 607 13.22 -2.58 33.53
N GLY A 608 12.39 -3.63 33.44
CA GLY A 608 12.67 -4.93 34.08
C GLY A 608 13.95 -5.62 33.56
N LEU A 609 14.52 -6.52 34.36
CA LEU A 609 15.72 -7.27 33.99
C LEU A 609 15.41 -8.27 32.86
N ARG A 610 16.12 -8.20 31.73
CA ARG A 610 15.96 -9.11 30.59
C ARG A 610 16.94 -10.28 30.61
N LEU A 611 16.48 -11.45 30.17
CA LEU A 611 17.34 -12.61 29.85
C LEU A 611 18.10 -12.41 28.54
N ASP A 612 17.54 -11.70 27.58
CA ASP A 612 18.21 -11.30 26.34
C ASP A 612 17.63 -9.97 25.85
N TYR A 613 18.42 -9.19 25.11
CA TYR A 613 17.98 -7.90 24.59
C TYR A 613 17.41 -7.96 23.17
N GLU A 614 17.41 -9.12 22.50
CA GLU A 614 16.87 -9.26 21.14
C GLU A 614 15.99 -10.53 20.97
N ASN A 615 16.37 -11.53 20.17
CA ASN A 615 15.54 -12.69 19.86
C ASN A 615 15.79 -13.88 20.80
N PHE A 616 15.15 -13.88 21.98
CA PHE A 616 15.16 -15.02 22.90
C PHE A 616 13.79 -15.23 23.55
N TYR A 617 13.16 -16.37 23.27
CA TYR A 617 11.75 -16.64 23.58
C TYR A 617 11.50 -18.06 24.12
N ALA A 618 10.41 -18.19 24.87
CA ALA A 618 9.89 -19.38 25.52
C ALA A 618 10.91 -20.13 26.40
N SER A 619 11.84 -19.42 27.04
CA SER A 619 13.01 -20.03 27.68
C SER A 619 12.65 -20.89 28.89
N LYS A 620 13.48 -21.89 29.15
CA LYS A 620 13.33 -22.83 30.26
C LYS A 620 14.69 -23.08 30.91
N THR A 621 14.69 -23.30 32.22
CA THR A 621 15.90 -23.75 32.92
C THR A 621 15.71 -25.13 33.53
N PHE A 622 16.78 -25.93 33.52
CA PHE A 622 16.89 -27.14 34.32
C PHE A 622 18.15 -27.09 35.18
N PHE A 623 18.18 -27.94 36.20
CA PHE A 623 19.36 -28.15 37.03
C PHE A 623 20.10 -29.40 36.56
N ASP A 624 21.38 -29.26 36.26
CA ASP A 624 22.30 -30.35 35.99
C ASP A 624 22.99 -30.73 37.32
N PRO A 625 22.59 -31.84 37.97
CA PRO A 625 23.17 -32.26 39.25
C PRO A 625 24.58 -32.83 39.10
N SER A 626 25.00 -33.25 37.89
CA SER A 626 26.32 -33.88 37.68
C SER A 626 27.47 -32.87 37.77
N THR A 627 27.18 -31.60 37.49
CA THR A 627 28.14 -30.49 37.53
C THR A 627 27.67 -29.32 38.41
N ASN A 628 26.57 -29.50 39.15
CA ASN A 628 25.96 -28.53 40.06
C ASN A 628 25.73 -27.14 39.43
N ARG A 629 25.05 -27.10 38.28
CA ARG A 629 24.76 -25.85 37.53
C ARG A 629 23.31 -25.76 37.08
N ARG A 630 22.82 -24.55 36.86
CA ARG A 630 21.57 -24.30 36.14
C ARG A 630 21.88 -23.96 34.70
N ILE A 631 21.22 -24.66 33.77
CA ILE A 631 21.29 -24.40 32.33
C ILE A 631 19.99 -23.74 31.88
N LEU A 632 20.12 -22.73 31.02
CA LEU A 632 19.06 -21.99 30.35
C LEU A 632 19.09 -22.33 28.85
N TRP A 633 17.92 -22.60 28.28
CA TRP A 633 17.67 -22.78 26.85
C TRP A 633 16.52 -21.88 26.43
N GLY A 634 16.52 -21.39 25.18
CA GLY A 634 15.42 -20.65 24.57
C GLY A 634 15.47 -20.75 23.05
N TRP A 635 14.37 -20.35 22.43
CA TRP A 635 14.24 -20.25 20.97
C TRP A 635 14.63 -18.85 20.52
N ALA A 636 15.18 -18.71 19.31
CA ALA A 636 14.99 -17.47 18.58
C ALA A 636 13.69 -17.56 17.79
N ASN A 637 12.94 -16.44 17.75
CA ASN A 637 11.80 -16.32 16.86
C ASN A 637 12.28 -16.23 15.41
N GLU A 638 11.40 -16.61 14.46
CA GLU A 638 11.61 -16.23 13.08
C GLU A 638 11.30 -14.73 12.90
N SER A 639 12.13 -14.06 12.09
CA SER A 639 11.99 -12.64 11.75
C SER A 639 11.82 -12.41 10.24
N ASP A 640 11.64 -13.50 9.49
CA ASP A 640 11.26 -13.50 8.09
C ASP A 640 9.74 -13.35 7.92
N ALA A 641 9.27 -13.21 6.68
CA ALA A 641 7.86 -13.41 6.36
C ALA A 641 7.53 -14.91 6.26
N VAL A 642 6.31 -15.33 6.65
CA VAL A 642 5.85 -16.73 6.64
C VAL A 642 6.06 -17.44 5.28
N GLN A 643 5.99 -16.70 4.16
CA GLN A 643 6.29 -17.22 2.82
C GLN A 643 7.77 -17.60 2.64
N GLN A 644 8.69 -16.86 3.25
CA GLN A 644 10.12 -17.15 3.23
C GLN A 644 10.44 -18.37 4.09
N ASP A 645 9.87 -18.49 5.30
CA ASP A 645 10.00 -19.70 6.14
C ASP A 645 9.49 -20.95 5.40
N THR A 646 8.33 -20.83 4.75
CA THR A 646 7.76 -21.89 3.91
C THR A 646 8.71 -22.30 2.79
N ASN A 647 9.38 -21.33 2.15
CA ASN A 647 10.34 -21.58 1.07
C ASN A 647 11.67 -22.18 1.56
N LYS A 648 12.07 -21.93 2.82
CA LYS A 648 13.28 -22.53 3.44
C LYS A 648 13.10 -24.01 3.76
N GLY A 649 11.87 -24.46 3.98
CA GLY A 649 11.56 -25.86 4.34
C GLY A 649 11.92 -26.24 5.78
N TRP A 650 12.36 -25.29 6.60
CA TRP A 650 12.60 -25.42 8.03
C TRP A 650 12.28 -24.10 8.73
N ALA A 651 11.87 -24.16 9.99
CA ALA A 651 11.60 -23.01 10.86
C ALA A 651 11.78 -23.39 12.33
N GLY A 652 12.15 -22.42 13.15
CA GLY A 652 12.44 -22.56 14.58
C GLY A 652 13.89 -23.00 14.83
N ILE A 653 14.62 -22.23 15.64
CA ILE A 653 15.97 -22.59 16.11
C ILE A 653 16.10 -22.42 17.62
N LEU A 654 16.69 -23.42 18.28
CA LEU A 654 17.14 -23.32 19.66
C LEU A 654 18.53 -22.68 19.70
N LEU A 655 18.70 -21.72 20.60
CA LEU A 655 19.98 -21.02 20.80
C LEU A 655 20.93 -21.80 21.71
N ILE A 656 22.19 -21.36 21.73
CA ILE A 656 23.27 -22.01 22.47
C ILE A 656 22.89 -22.09 23.96
N PRO A 657 22.95 -23.27 24.60
CA PRO A 657 22.66 -23.41 26.02
C PRO A 657 23.59 -22.55 26.87
N ARG A 658 23.01 -21.87 27.86
CA ARG A 658 23.72 -20.92 28.72
C ARG A 658 23.77 -21.45 30.16
N LYS A 659 24.94 -21.42 30.79
CA LYS A 659 25.03 -21.53 32.26
C LYS A 659 24.51 -20.23 32.86
N VAL A 660 23.65 -20.31 33.87
CA VAL A 660 23.15 -19.13 34.61
C VAL A 660 23.48 -19.20 36.11
N TRP A 661 23.86 -18.07 36.69
CA TRP A 661 24.18 -17.91 38.11
C TRP A 661 23.95 -16.47 38.57
N LEU A 662 23.98 -16.18 39.88
CA LEU A 662 23.82 -14.81 40.37
C LEU A 662 25.14 -14.05 40.40
N ASP A 663 25.07 -12.74 40.14
CA ASP A 663 26.20 -11.83 40.34
C ASP A 663 26.56 -11.71 41.83
N PRO A 664 27.79 -11.25 42.18
CA PRO A 664 28.23 -11.16 43.57
C PRO A 664 27.40 -10.24 44.48
N SER A 665 26.52 -9.40 43.92
CA SER A 665 25.59 -8.56 44.69
C SER A 665 24.24 -9.24 44.96
N GLY A 666 23.95 -10.35 44.28
CA GLY A 666 22.67 -11.06 44.29
C GLY A 666 21.56 -10.39 43.46
N LYS A 667 21.83 -9.25 42.81
CA LYS A 667 20.80 -8.40 42.18
C LYS A 667 20.63 -8.61 40.68
N GLN A 668 21.52 -9.36 40.04
CA GLN A 668 21.45 -9.65 38.60
C GLN A 668 21.77 -11.11 38.34
N LEU A 669 21.05 -11.74 37.41
CA LEU A 669 21.43 -13.01 36.82
C LEU A 669 22.54 -12.78 35.79
N LEU A 670 23.64 -13.52 35.91
CA LEU A 670 24.71 -13.63 34.93
C LEU A 670 24.50 -14.89 34.09
N GLN A 671 24.85 -14.81 32.82
CA GLN A 671 24.77 -15.93 31.88
C GLN A 671 25.97 -15.98 30.94
N TRP A 672 26.36 -17.18 30.53
CA TRP A 672 27.44 -17.41 29.57
C TRP A 672 27.19 -18.73 28.82
N PRO A 673 27.66 -18.91 27.57
CA PRO A 673 27.68 -20.21 26.92
C PRO A 673 28.24 -21.32 27.82
N VAL A 674 27.72 -22.54 27.67
CA VAL A 674 28.25 -23.70 28.39
C VAL A 674 29.66 -24.07 27.89
N VAL A 675 30.54 -24.46 28.82
CA VAL A 675 31.93 -24.88 28.57
C VAL A 675 32.06 -26.04 27.58
N GLU A 676 31.00 -26.83 27.40
CA GLU A 676 30.92 -27.86 26.35
C GLU A 676 31.04 -27.30 24.92
N LEU A 677 30.69 -26.03 24.68
CA LEU A 677 30.88 -25.36 23.40
C LEU A 677 32.36 -25.23 23.03
N GLU A 678 33.23 -25.02 24.03
CA GLU A 678 34.69 -24.88 23.82
C GLU A 678 35.31 -26.13 23.19
N LYS A 679 34.67 -27.30 23.34
CA LYS A 679 35.11 -28.57 22.71
C LYS A 679 34.98 -28.56 21.18
N LEU A 680 34.24 -27.60 20.61
CA LEU A 680 34.15 -27.38 19.17
C LEU A 680 35.23 -26.42 18.65
N ARG A 681 35.94 -25.67 19.51
CA ARG A 681 36.99 -24.71 19.10
C ARG A 681 38.12 -25.44 18.35
N GLY A 682 38.30 -25.10 17.08
CA GLY A 682 39.34 -25.64 16.19
C GLY A 682 40.53 -24.70 16.02
N HIS A 683 40.83 -24.31 14.79
CA HIS A 683 41.92 -23.38 14.47
C HIS A 683 41.72 -22.03 15.18
N ASN A 684 42.63 -21.66 16.08
CA ASN A 684 42.66 -20.34 16.72
C ASN A 684 43.46 -19.33 15.87
N VAL A 685 42.99 -18.10 15.77
CA VAL A 685 43.73 -16.94 15.26
C VAL A 685 43.80 -15.89 16.37
N GLN A 686 45.01 -15.43 16.70
CA GLN A 686 45.26 -14.45 17.74
C GLN A 686 45.73 -13.11 17.18
N LEU A 687 45.12 -12.01 17.61
CA LEU A 687 45.66 -10.66 17.49
C LEU A 687 45.87 -10.08 18.89
N SER A 688 46.96 -9.35 19.11
CA SER A 688 47.19 -8.65 20.38
C SER A 688 47.82 -7.28 20.17
N ASN A 689 47.62 -6.37 21.12
CA ASN A 689 48.16 -5.01 21.16
C ASN A 689 47.94 -4.16 19.88
N GLN A 690 46.89 -4.44 19.11
CA GLN A 690 46.62 -3.72 17.86
C GLN A 690 46.02 -2.35 18.16
N LYS A 691 46.70 -1.27 17.78
CA LYS A 691 46.21 0.10 17.94
C LYS A 691 45.35 0.48 16.73
N LEU A 692 44.13 0.95 16.96
CA LEU A 692 43.20 1.41 15.92
C LEU A 692 42.78 2.85 16.20
N ASN A 693 43.15 3.78 15.32
CA ASN A 693 42.72 5.18 15.32
C ASN A 693 41.37 5.32 14.61
N GLN A 694 40.86 6.54 14.46
CA GLN A 694 39.60 6.78 13.77
C GLN A 694 39.67 6.38 12.29
N GLY A 695 38.82 5.42 11.87
CA GLY A 695 38.77 4.87 10.52
C GLY A 695 39.61 3.60 10.33
N ASP A 696 40.51 3.28 11.26
CA ASP A 696 41.36 2.10 11.17
C ASP A 696 40.55 0.81 11.35
N HIS A 697 40.89 -0.19 10.55
CA HIS A 697 40.33 -1.53 10.64
C HIS A 697 41.37 -2.60 10.30
N VAL A 698 41.24 -3.77 10.92
CA VAL A 698 42.13 -4.92 10.73
C VAL A 698 41.29 -6.17 10.50
N GLN A 699 41.54 -6.86 9.40
CA GLN A 699 40.93 -8.15 9.08
C GLN A 699 41.60 -9.27 9.88
N VAL A 700 40.81 -10.08 10.58
CA VAL A 700 41.27 -11.33 11.19
C VAL A 700 41.33 -12.39 10.08
N LYS A 701 42.54 -12.73 9.62
CA LYS A 701 42.77 -13.67 8.52
C LYS A 701 43.02 -15.09 9.04
N GLY A 702 42.65 -16.10 8.24
CA GLY A 702 42.86 -17.52 8.57
C GLY A 702 41.76 -18.14 9.44
N ILE A 703 40.55 -17.61 9.38
CA ILE A 703 39.42 -17.98 10.25
C ILE A 703 38.12 -18.15 9.44
N THR A 704 37.27 -19.11 9.84
CA THR A 704 36.02 -19.46 9.12
C THR A 704 34.83 -18.77 9.77
N VAL A 705 34.58 -17.51 9.43
CA VAL A 705 33.70 -16.62 10.20
C VAL A 705 32.22 -17.03 10.19
N ALA A 706 31.78 -17.75 9.17
CA ALA A 706 30.44 -18.35 9.12
C ALA A 706 30.18 -19.35 10.27
N GLN A 707 31.22 -19.88 10.92
CA GLN A 707 31.16 -20.77 12.07
C GLN A 707 32.35 -20.48 13.00
N ALA A 708 32.32 -19.33 13.69
CA ALA A 708 33.40 -18.90 14.59
C ALA A 708 32.92 -18.55 16.00
N ASP A 709 33.79 -18.79 16.97
CA ASP A 709 33.70 -18.28 18.35
C ASP A 709 34.79 -17.21 18.53
N VAL A 710 34.50 -16.08 19.18
CA VAL A 710 35.37 -14.88 19.18
C VAL A 710 35.37 -14.19 20.55
N ASP A 711 36.48 -14.34 21.28
CA ASP A 711 36.76 -13.62 22.53
C ASP A 711 37.61 -12.37 22.23
N VAL A 712 37.11 -11.16 22.54
CA VAL A 712 37.83 -9.89 22.31
C VAL A 712 37.88 -9.01 23.57
N THR A 713 39.05 -8.41 23.81
CA THR A 713 39.30 -7.41 24.87
C THR A 713 39.80 -6.11 24.26
N PHE A 714 39.13 -5.01 24.60
CA PHE A 714 39.47 -3.65 24.19
C PHE A 714 39.89 -2.81 25.39
N SER A 715 40.94 -2.02 25.25
CA SER A 715 41.29 -0.93 26.18
C SER A 715 41.51 0.39 25.43
N PHE A 716 41.67 1.46 26.20
CA PHE A 716 41.70 2.84 25.72
C PHE A 716 42.64 3.67 26.61
N PRO A 717 43.47 4.57 26.05
CA PRO A 717 44.43 5.35 26.84
C PRO A 717 43.81 6.32 27.86
N SER A 718 42.58 6.78 27.62
CA SER A 718 41.81 7.59 28.58
C SER A 718 40.29 7.42 28.36
N LEU A 719 39.53 7.73 29.41
CA LEU A 719 38.06 7.83 29.43
C LEU A 719 37.55 9.28 29.28
N ASP A 720 38.43 10.30 29.31
CA ASP A 720 38.05 11.73 29.35
C ASP A 720 37.16 12.18 28.18
N LYS A 721 37.24 11.43 27.09
CA LYS A 721 36.61 11.68 25.79
C LYS A 721 35.33 10.85 25.58
N ALA A 722 34.92 10.05 26.57
CA ALA A 722 33.60 9.42 26.58
C ALA A 722 32.51 10.50 26.51
N GLU A 723 31.56 10.37 25.59
CA GLU A 723 30.52 11.38 25.40
C GLU A 723 29.54 11.42 26.59
N PRO A 724 28.98 12.59 26.97
CA PRO A 724 28.06 12.66 28.10
C PRO A 724 26.81 11.81 27.87
N PHE A 725 26.43 11.02 28.88
CA PHE A 725 25.19 10.25 28.86
C PHE A 725 23.98 11.19 29.03
N ASP A 726 23.10 11.35 28.02
CA ASP A 726 21.87 12.13 28.19
C ASP A 726 20.99 11.44 29.27
N PRO A 727 20.64 12.13 30.37
CA PRO A 727 19.78 11.56 31.41
C PRO A 727 18.43 11.01 30.89
N LYS A 728 17.93 11.46 29.74
CA LYS A 728 16.73 10.92 29.09
C LYS A 728 16.89 9.45 28.68
N TRP A 729 18.09 9.04 28.25
CA TRP A 729 18.38 7.64 27.91
C TRP A 729 18.29 6.70 29.11
N ALA A 730 18.25 7.20 30.35
CA ALA A 730 17.95 6.38 31.53
C ALA A 730 16.48 5.93 31.61
N LYS A 731 15.62 6.35 30.66
CA LYS A 731 14.20 6.01 30.57
C LYS A 731 13.80 5.43 29.20
N LEU A 732 14.76 5.11 28.34
CA LEU A 732 14.52 4.47 27.04
C LEU A 732 14.97 3.01 27.05
N ASP A 733 14.54 2.24 26.07
CA ASP A 733 15.13 0.93 25.79
C ASP A 733 16.60 1.07 25.41
N ALA A 734 17.45 0.10 25.79
CA ALA A 734 18.82 0.03 25.30
C ALA A 734 18.87 -0.05 23.76
N LEU A 735 17.90 -0.72 23.13
CA LEU A 735 17.75 -0.80 21.68
C LEU A 735 17.42 0.55 21.03
N ASP A 736 16.64 1.41 21.69
CA ASP A 736 16.36 2.77 21.19
C ASP A 736 17.62 3.63 21.23
N VAL A 737 18.44 3.47 22.28
CA VAL A 737 19.74 4.14 22.38
C VAL A 737 20.70 3.58 21.31
N CYS A 738 20.71 2.27 21.06
CA CYS A 738 21.45 1.65 19.96
C CYS A 738 21.03 2.22 18.60
N ALA A 739 19.73 2.32 18.32
CA ALA A 739 19.20 2.89 17.07
C ALA A 739 19.54 4.38 16.91
N GLN A 740 19.44 5.18 17.99
CA GLN A 740 19.84 6.60 17.98
C GLN A 740 21.35 6.80 17.81
N LYS A 741 22.17 5.90 18.36
CA LYS A 741 23.63 6.05 18.40
C LYS A 741 24.39 5.30 17.31
N GLY A 742 23.74 4.36 16.63
CA GLY A 742 24.05 3.80 15.33
C GLY A 742 25.39 3.07 15.17
N SER A 743 25.37 1.94 14.45
CA SER A 743 26.59 1.24 14.03
C SER A 743 27.48 2.03 13.06
N LYS A 744 27.10 3.25 12.64
CA LYS A 744 27.91 4.14 11.79
C LYS A 744 28.08 5.59 12.31
N ALA A 745 27.37 6.03 13.34
CA ALA A 745 27.42 7.44 13.76
C ALA A 745 28.66 7.74 14.63
N PRO A 746 29.33 8.90 14.42
CA PRO A 746 30.55 9.26 15.15
C PRO A 746 30.32 9.41 16.67
N GLY A 747 31.43 9.45 17.42
CA GLY A 747 31.43 9.63 18.87
C GLY A 747 32.86 9.78 19.39
N GLY A 748 33.00 10.17 20.65
CA GLY A 748 34.32 10.35 21.28
C GLY A 748 35.03 9.01 21.50
N LEU A 749 34.59 8.27 22.53
CA LEU A 749 35.07 6.91 22.79
C LEU A 749 34.10 5.85 22.24
N GLY A 750 34.28 5.56 20.94
CA GLY A 750 33.44 4.67 20.13
C GLY A 750 32.58 5.41 19.09
N PRO A 751 32.02 4.70 18.08
CA PRO A 751 31.82 3.26 18.09
C PRO A 751 33.05 2.47 17.60
N PHE A 752 33.53 1.56 18.45
CA PHE A 752 34.47 0.50 18.06
C PHE A 752 33.72 -0.83 17.99
N ARG A 753 34.13 -1.72 17.08
CA ARG A 753 33.26 -2.81 16.58
C ARG A 753 34.03 -4.07 16.22
N LEU A 754 33.35 -5.20 16.34
CA LEU A 754 33.57 -6.35 15.44
C LEU A 754 32.60 -6.23 14.27
N LEU A 755 33.10 -6.35 13.04
CA LEU A 755 32.28 -6.60 11.86
C LEU A 755 32.40 -8.09 11.55
N ILE A 756 31.32 -8.83 11.79
CA ILE A 756 31.24 -10.29 11.58
C ILE A 756 30.32 -10.57 10.40
N LEU A 757 30.49 -11.73 9.75
CA LEU A 757 29.80 -12.04 8.48
C LEU A 757 29.94 -10.86 7.50
N ALA A 758 31.16 -10.37 7.33
CA ALA A 758 31.47 -9.19 6.52
C ALA A 758 31.98 -9.59 5.12
N SER A 759 31.56 -8.88 4.08
CA SER A 759 32.09 -9.04 2.72
C SER A 759 33.48 -8.41 2.59
N GLU A 760 34.28 -8.84 1.61
CA GLU A 760 35.66 -8.36 1.40
C GLU A 760 35.75 -6.83 1.19
N ASN A 761 34.71 -6.26 0.56
CA ASN A 761 34.55 -4.84 0.28
C ASN A 761 33.75 -4.05 1.34
N LEU A 762 33.32 -4.69 2.43
CA LEU A 762 32.50 -4.11 3.50
C LEU A 762 31.15 -3.50 3.06
N GLU A 763 30.61 -3.93 1.91
CA GLU A 763 29.24 -3.59 1.48
C GLU A 763 28.17 -4.24 2.38
N GLU A 764 28.45 -5.46 2.85
CA GLU A 764 27.60 -6.21 3.79
C GLU A 764 28.40 -6.61 5.03
N PHE A 765 27.81 -6.46 6.22
CA PHE A 765 28.34 -6.95 7.49
C PHE A 765 27.29 -6.89 8.61
N THR A 766 27.44 -7.74 9.63
CA THR A 766 26.76 -7.58 10.93
C THR A 766 27.72 -6.89 11.92
N PRO A 767 27.40 -5.70 12.47
CA PRO A 767 28.27 -5.00 13.39
C PRO A 767 27.87 -5.22 14.86
N ILE A 768 28.72 -5.89 15.64
CA ILE A 768 28.68 -5.85 17.10
C ILE A 768 29.49 -4.64 17.55
N PHE A 769 28.88 -3.62 18.15
CA PHE A 769 29.55 -2.36 18.47
C PHE A 769 29.37 -1.88 19.91
N PHE A 770 30.38 -1.12 20.36
CA PHE A 770 30.50 -0.59 21.71
C PHE A 770 30.61 0.94 21.69
N LYS A 771 29.93 1.63 22.61
CA LYS A 771 30.15 3.06 22.90
C LYS A 771 30.30 3.28 24.41
N VAL A 772 31.19 4.19 24.80
CA VAL A 772 31.43 4.53 26.21
C VAL A 772 30.96 5.95 26.49
N PHE A 773 30.13 6.08 27.52
CA PHE A 773 29.52 7.34 27.95
C PHE A 773 29.95 7.74 29.36
N LYS A 774 30.08 9.04 29.59
CA LYS A 774 30.34 9.64 30.91
C LYS A 774 29.02 9.99 31.60
N ALA A 775 28.72 9.33 32.71
CA ALA A 775 27.59 9.67 33.58
C ALA A 775 28.10 10.30 34.90
N ALA A 776 27.18 10.76 35.75
CA ALA A 776 27.50 11.57 36.93
C ALA A 776 28.35 10.86 37.99
N ASP A 777 28.19 9.53 38.14
CA ASP A 777 28.82 8.71 39.18
C ASP A 777 29.81 7.67 38.63
N LYS A 778 29.74 7.36 37.33
CA LYS A 778 30.53 6.31 36.65
C LYS A 778 30.44 6.44 35.13
N HIS A 779 31.27 5.68 34.42
CA HIS A 779 31.10 5.46 32.99
C HIS A 779 30.04 4.38 32.72
N LYS A 780 29.32 4.51 31.61
CA LYS A 780 28.38 3.50 31.10
C LYS A 780 28.89 2.98 29.76
N VAL A 781 28.85 1.67 29.55
CA VAL A 781 29.15 1.04 28.26
C VAL A 781 27.83 0.58 27.64
N LEU A 782 27.60 0.96 26.40
CA LEU A 782 26.53 0.46 25.54
C LEU A 782 27.13 -0.60 24.62
N LEU A 783 26.56 -1.81 24.62
CA LEU A 783 26.81 -2.88 23.66
C LEU A 783 25.57 -3.03 22.78
N CYS A 784 25.76 -3.07 21.47
CA CYS A 784 24.71 -3.20 20.48
C CYS A 784 25.07 -4.27 19.44
N SER A 785 24.08 -5.03 19.00
CA SER A 785 24.05 -5.68 17.68
C SER A 785 23.09 -4.87 16.79
N ASP A 786 23.32 -4.82 15.49
CA ASP A 786 22.51 -4.05 14.53
C ASP A 786 21.85 -5.00 13.50
N ALA A 787 20.86 -5.77 13.95
CA ALA A 787 20.20 -6.81 13.13
C ALA A 787 19.13 -6.27 12.15
N ARG A 788 19.06 -4.94 11.92
CA ARG A 788 17.94 -4.32 11.20
C ARG A 788 18.18 -4.22 9.67
N ARG A 789 18.21 -5.38 8.96
CA ARG A 789 17.72 -5.65 7.57
C ARG A 789 18.44 -6.84 6.86
N PHE A 790 17.69 -7.58 6.01
CA PHE A 790 18.07 -8.63 5.01
C PHE A 790 18.27 -10.10 5.49
N ILE A 791 18.50 -11.07 4.55
CA ILE A 791 18.13 -12.53 4.53
C ILE A 791 19.25 -13.34 3.77
N ASP A 792 19.86 -14.53 4.07
CA ASP A 792 19.79 -15.61 5.11
C ASP A 792 21.17 -16.31 5.37
N HIS A 793 21.65 -16.37 6.64
CA HIS A 793 22.60 -17.36 7.23
C HIS A 793 23.05 -17.00 8.69
N SER A 794 22.50 -17.55 9.78
CA SER A 794 21.12 -17.32 10.24
C SER A 794 21.01 -16.83 11.72
N VAL A 795 22.11 -16.79 12.52
CA VAL A 795 22.13 -16.45 13.98
C VAL A 795 23.48 -15.88 14.41
N VAL A 796 23.47 -14.92 15.35
CA VAL A 796 24.62 -14.42 16.14
C VAL A 796 24.23 -14.29 17.61
N GLU A 797 25.10 -14.70 18.54
CA GLU A 797 24.93 -14.51 19.98
C GLU A 797 26.13 -13.75 20.57
N SER A 798 25.88 -12.64 21.27
CA SER A 798 26.90 -11.75 21.83
C SER A 798 26.80 -11.66 23.35
N PHE A 799 27.88 -11.95 24.07
CA PHE A 799 27.92 -11.96 25.54
C PHE A 799 28.81 -10.85 26.10
N GLY A 800 28.21 -9.91 26.82
CA GLY A 800 28.86 -8.68 27.30
C GLY A 800 29.13 -8.64 28.80
N ALA A 801 30.19 -7.93 29.19
CA ALA A 801 30.49 -7.53 30.57
C ALA A 801 30.44 -8.68 31.61
N GLY A 802 31.07 -9.82 31.29
CA GLY A 802 31.12 -10.99 32.18
C GLY A 802 29.77 -11.70 32.35
N GLY A 803 28.89 -11.63 31.34
CA GLY A 803 27.59 -12.28 31.34
C GLY A 803 26.43 -11.43 31.83
N ARG A 804 26.63 -10.12 32.02
CA ARG A 804 25.58 -9.15 32.40
C ARG A 804 24.68 -8.73 31.23
N ILE A 805 25.12 -8.96 30.01
CA ILE A 805 24.37 -8.67 28.77
C ILE A 805 24.48 -9.91 27.87
N ALA A 806 23.36 -10.32 27.29
CA ALA A 806 23.31 -11.24 26.15
C ALA A 806 22.44 -10.60 25.06
N ILE A 807 22.86 -10.72 23.81
CA ILE A 807 22.11 -10.26 22.63
C ILE A 807 22.10 -11.38 21.60
N SER A 808 20.91 -11.85 21.24
CA SER A 808 20.68 -12.88 20.23
C SER A 808 20.03 -12.32 18.97
N SER A 809 20.84 -12.11 17.96
CA SER A 809 20.40 -11.62 16.66
C SER A 809 20.09 -12.80 15.74
N ARG A 810 18.91 -12.84 15.10
CA ARG A 810 18.78 -13.53 13.81
C ARG A 810 19.48 -12.64 12.78
N VAL A 811 20.50 -13.16 12.11
CA VAL A 811 21.31 -12.39 11.15
C VAL A 811 21.53 -13.19 9.90
N TYR A 812 21.63 -12.50 8.77
CA TYR A 812 21.26 -13.14 7.54
C TYR A 812 21.94 -12.50 6.31
N PRO A 813 23.21 -12.83 6.03
CA PRO A 813 23.95 -12.29 4.89
C PRO A 813 23.54 -12.88 3.53
N THR A 814 23.77 -12.11 2.46
CA THR A 814 23.58 -12.46 1.04
C THR A 814 24.90 -12.65 0.29
N ILE A 815 25.94 -11.90 0.68
CA ILE A 815 27.26 -11.85 0.03
C ILE A 815 28.29 -12.58 0.90
N ALA A 816 28.28 -12.29 2.20
CA ALA A 816 29.25 -12.75 3.19
C ALA A 816 28.91 -14.17 3.71
N VAL A 817 28.69 -15.10 2.79
CA VAL A 817 28.22 -16.46 3.06
C VAL A 817 29.37 -17.48 3.00
N SER A 818 29.39 -18.43 3.95
CA SER A 818 30.40 -19.49 4.01
C SER A 818 31.85 -18.95 3.94
N GLU A 819 32.69 -19.45 3.04
CA GLU A 819 34.09 -19.05 2.83
C GLU A 819 34.30 -17.57 2.45
N LYS A 820 33.24 -16.85 2.06
CA LYS A 820 33.27 -15.40 1.79
C LYS A 820 33.03 -14.54 3.03
N ALA A 821 32.75 -15.14 4.18
CA ALA A 821 32.54 -14.43 5.43
C ALA A 821 33.88 -14.01 6.06
N HIS A 822 34.06 -12.72 6.31
CA HIS A 822 35.23 -12.18 6.98
C HIS A 822 34.88 -11.53 8.33
N LEU A 823 35.93 -11.34 9.13
CA LEU A 823 35.90 -10.76 10.47
C LEU A 823 36.86 -9.59 10.48
N TYR A 824 36.37 -8.41 10.86
CA TYR A 824 37.19 -7.21 11.01
C TYR A 824 37.00 -6.62 12.40
N VAL A 825 38.07 -6.07 12.96
CA VAL A 825 37.98 -5.13 14.09
C VAL A 825 38.05 -3.72 13.51
N PHE A 826 37.16 -2.83 13.92
CA PHE A 826 37.01 -1.48 13.36
C PHE A 826 36.92 -0.44 14.47
N ASN A 827 37.66 0.68 14.40
CA ASN A 827 37.41 1.86 15.22
C ASN A 827 36.85 3.04 14.42
N ASN A 828 35.72 3.59 14.85
CA ASN A 828 35.09 4.79 14.29
C ASN A 828 34.81 5.87 15.35
N GLY A 829 35.28 5.68 16.58
CA GLY A 829 35.39 6.76 17.57
C GLY A 829 36.55 7.68 17.23
N ASN A 830 36.55 8.89 17.81
CA ASN A 830 37.60 9.87 17.64
C ASN A 830 38.91 9.50 18.37
N GLU A 831 38.83 8.72 19.46
CA GLU A 831 40.01 8.28 20.21
C GLU A 831 40.57 6.93 19.72
N THR A 832 41.89 6.78 19.77
CA THR A 832 42.59 5.52 19.54
C THR A 832 42.21 4.47 20.60
N ILE A 833 41.81 3.28 20.17
CA ILE A 833 41.64 2.10 21.03
C ILE A 833 42.79 1.11 20.84
N ILE A 834 42.93 0.18 21.79
CA ILE A 834 43.84 -0.95 21.71
C ILE A 834 43.01 -2.23 21.76
N VAL A 835 43.15 -3.09 20.76
CA VAL A 835 42.71 -4.49 20.83
C VAL A 835 43.80 -5.23 21.60
N GLU A 836 43.64 -5.36 22.91
CA GLU A 836 44.67 -5.96 23.78
C GLU A 836 44.88 -7.42 23.43
N ASN A 837 43.76 -8.14 23.27
CA ASN A 837 43.70 -9.55 22.94
C ASN A 837 42.41 -9.85 22.16
N LEU A 838 42.53 -10.50 21.02
CA LEU A 838 41.44 -11.12 20.27
C LEU A 838 41.84 -12.55 19.96
N ASN A 839 41.01 -13.51 20.36
CA ASN A 839 41.09 -14.90 19.92
C ASN A 839 39.84 -15.20 19.09
N ALA A 840 40.02 -15.83 17.94
CA ALA A 840 38.92 -16.34 17.14
C ALA A 840 39.18 -17.80 16.82
N TRP A 841 38.20 -18.68 17.04
CA TRP A 841 38.31 -20.11 16.75
C TRP A 841 37.32 -20.51 15.65
N SER A 842 37.80 -21.14 14.58
CA SER A 842 36.93 -21.84 13.62
C SER A 842 36.31 -23.03 14.34
N MET A 843 34.98 -23.11 14.36
CA MET A 843 34.25 -24.15 15.09
C MET A 843 34.11 -25.40 14.24
N ASN A 844 34.39 -26.55 14.83
CA ASN A 844 34.27 -27.85 14.17
C ASN A 844 32.79 -28.23 14.03
N LEU A 845 32.40 -28.68 12.83
CA LEU A 845 31.05 -29.15 12.54
C LEU A 845 30.63 -30.32 13.45
N LEU A 846 29.47 -30.19 14.09
CA LEU A 846 28.77 -31.29 14.74
C LEU A 846 28.22 -32.26 13.70
N VAL A 847 29.06 -33.20 13.26
CA VAL A 847 28.64 -34.30 12.37
C VAL A 847 27.74 -35.26 13.14
N MET A 848 26.44 -34.98 13.12
CA MET A 848 25.40 -35.90 13.61
C MET A 848 25.30 -37.12 12.70
N ASN A 849 26.19 -38.10 12.93
CA ASN A 849 26.20 -39.42 12.30
C ASN A 849 25.02 -40.30 12.77
N VAL A 850 23.80 -39.79 12.63
CA VAL A 850 22.56 -40.56 12.72
C VAL A 850 22.17 -40.95 11.29
N PRO A 851 22.19 -42.25 10.92
CA PRO A 851 21.77 -42.70 9.60
C PRO A 851 20.35 -42.21 9.29
N ILE A 852 20.12 -41.78 8.04
CA ILE A 852 18.84 -41.16 7.64
C ILE A 852 17.64 -42.08 7.94
N LYS A 853 17.82 -43.40 7.83
CA LYS A 853 16.79 -44.41 8.10
C LYS A 853 16.32 -44.48 9.56
N ASP A 854 17.12 -43.99 10.51
CA ASP A 854 16.80 -44.01 11.94
C ASP A 854 16.15 -42.69 12.42
N ARG A 855 15.89 -41.75 11.49
CA ARG A 855 15.19 -40.49 11.77
C ARG A 855 13.69 -40.76 11.91
N VAL A 856 13.20 -40.78 13.15
CA VAL A 856 11.82 -41.11 13.56
C VAL A 856 10.72 -40.27 12.90
N TRP A 857 11.07 -39.13 12.28
CA TRP A 857 10.14 -38.09 11.85
C TRP A 857 9.48 -38.29 10.46
N GLU A 858 9.98 -39.18 9.61
CA GLU A 858 9.51 -39.27 8.21
C GLU A 858 8.23 -40.11 7.98
N ASN A 859 7.63 -40.72 9.02
CA ASN A 859 6.42 -41.54 8.84
C ASN A 859 5.33 -41.30 9.92
N PRO A 860 4.30 -40.48 9.62
CA PRO A 860 3.21 -40.17 10.54
C PRO A 860 2.38 -41.38 11.04
N ARG A 861 2.50 -42.57 10.42
CA ARG A 861 1.68 -43.74 10.79
C ARG A 861 2.10 -44.37 12.12
N ASN A 862 3.35 -44.20 12.57
CA ASN A 862 3.88 -44.86 13.76
C ASN A 862 3.53 -44.17 15.09
N TYR A 863 2.91 -42.98 15.08
CA TYR A 863 2.58 -42.25 16.31
C TYR A 863 1.63 -43.03 17.25
N LYS A 864 0.76 -43.89 16.69
CA LYS A 864 -0.14 -44.79 17.45
C LYS A 864 0.53 -46.04 18.04
N GLU A 865 1.70 -46.43 17.55
CA GLU A 865 2.50 -47.52 18.13
C GLU A 865 3.26 -47.04 19.37
N ILE A 866 3.79 -45.81 19.33
CA ILE A 866 4.59 -45.22 20.42
C ILE A 866 3.70 -44.94 21.65
N ILE A 867 2.52 -44.34 21.44
CA ILE A 867 1.52 -44.08 22.50
C ILE A 867 0.95 -45.38 23.13
N LYS A 868 1.20 -46.56 22.53
CA LYS A 868 0.85 -47.87 23.09
C LYS A 868 1.96 -48.54 23.91
N LYS A 869 3.13 -47.90 24.01
CA LYS A 869 4.33 -48.41 24.71
C LYS A 869 4.84 -47.47 25.81
N MET A 870 4.11 -46.39 26.06
CA MET A 870 4.21 -45.50 27.23
C MET A 870 2.96 -45.69 28.10
#